data_AF-A0A8J7LV08-F1
#
_entry.id   AF-A0A8J7LV08-F1
#
_cell.length_a   1.000
_cell.length_b   1.000
_cell.length_c   1.000
_cell.angle_alpha   90.00
_cell.angle_beta   90.00
_cell.angle_gamma   90.00
#
_symmetry.space_group_name_H-M   'P 1'
#
loop_
_entity.id
_entity.type
_entity.pdbx_description
1 polymer ?
#
loop_
_entity_poly.entity_id
_entity_poly.type
_entity_poly.pdbx_seq_one_letter_code
_entity_poly.pdbx_strand_id
1 'polypeptide(L)'
;MSNYILLSKYESARTIAQVLYPNDQLRVQISEDVCFEDKWIDVGYVTVKRSNDMAQGKSEIDLYEEALELGFYEWKLLPFEDICAQVYKSIEGKNKDKEKEKAAAALKAISYIAIKCGFVHPVFDAGAVAEMPYKRPVTIVTDTSSIIQGGLDFVIRFLYPMARIKIPAIAQMEILNMVDNFLKLRREGKNRVGSTLLEHSKSQGGQRVLLRLELQTDAEIERPRLGADPLRGFVTPTSDPEDKNLGLSNIQRSFADRLILETALQHRERLPSDHPIMLLTSDQGLARMSLSEGLQPLYFSSPAPKNFFARSYTGTGFHPFPQGLSTARLYSIPLSDLVWELAITFGRVRLITDNGDAAFTVGAMGEDLTWQPFHAKDDLLWVLVKGRDPVAECAAEPVAEPAAEPVAEPVAEPVAEPVAEPVAEPVAEPVAEPAAQPAAQPAAQPAAQPAAQPAAVPVIELAANVAVEPVEAGIASTSPDVKLTGAYKFSPESLLLLIERLVSLLQLSDDNGMKMLGISTSKRYIEYKHFLLSGGFVTRTQNGLQKAEPLERLWEALLVLDLVQLSSLLRRIPSFDRFIQELQLQRLLNDQNVTSISKNAFSTYAVFAEVACLGIQIPSEGMYSTENSPTPTDFAKQAFACFESIRPPSDEYVLTGKWLEELARRYAVHPLTAKDRLNEARQSGLLERYTEGSTPETQYERHKMYVLELEKGKPVIRRLHLYHGTFLIPDRSSVMLRLEEKSK
;
A
#
# COMPACT_ATOMS: atom_id res chain seq x y z
N MET A 1 -8.93 -21.60 -26.45
CA MET A 1 -7.81 -21.17 -25.58
C MET A 1 -7.50 -19.74 -25.95
N SER A 2 -7.63 -18.84 -24.99
CA SER A 2 -7.70 -17.40 -25.23
C SER A 2 -6.30 -16.79 -25.27
N ASN A 3 -6.00 -15.92 -26.23
CA ASN A 3 -4.72 -15.17 -26.28
C ASN A 3 -4.66 -14.03 -25.24
N TYR A 4 -5.35 -14.17 -24.11
CA TYR A 4 -5.42 -13.18 -23.05
C TYR A 4 -4.51 -13.59 -21.89
N ILE A 5 -3.70 -12.64 -21.39
CA ILE A 5 -2.88 -12.78 -20.19
C ILE A 5 -3.47 -11.92 -19.07
N LEU A 6 -3.31 -12.31 -17.81
CA LEU A 6 -3.59 -11.40 -16.69
C LEU A 6 -2.37 -10.50 -16.47
N LEU A 7 -2.60 -9.19 -16.35
CA LEU A 7 -1.59 -8.20 -15.98
C LEU A 7 -2.15 -7.25 -14.92
N SER A 8 -1.27 -6.76 -14.03
CA SER A 8 -1.59 -5.62 -13.17
C SER A 8 -1.54 -4.30 -13.94
N LYS A 9 -2.17 -3.27 -13.36
CA LYS A 9 -2.04 -1.88 -13.83
C LYS A 9 -0.58 -1.44 -13.97
N TYR A 10 0.31 -1.88 -13.08
CA TYR A 10 1.73 -1.48 -13.07
C TYR A 10 2.50 -2.11 -14.23
N GLU A 11 2.42 -3.44 -14.40
CA GLU A 11 3.09 -4.16 -15.49
C GLU A 11 2.63 -3.72 -16.88
N SER A 12 1.39 -3.21 -16.98
CA SER A 12 0.81 -2.76 -18.24
C SER A 12 1.58 -1.63 -18.93
N ALA A 13 2.25 -0.72 -18.20
CA ALA A 13 2.96 0.41 -18.80
C ALA A 13 4.08 -0.07 -19.75
N ARG A 14 4.90 -1.03 -19.27
CA ARG A 14 5.94 -1.68 -20.07
C ARG A 14 5.38 -2.42 -21.28
N THR A 15 4.28 -3.15 -21.11
CA THR A 15 3.63 -3.87 -22.22
C THR A 15 3.07 -2.92 -23.28
N ILE A 16 2.44 -1.81 -22.87
CA ILE A 16 1.94 -0.77 -23.79
C ILE A 16 3.12 -0.16 -24.57
N ALA A 17 4.23 0.14 -23.89
CA ALA A 17 5.45 0.66 -24.53
C ALA A 17 6.04 -0.31 -25.57
N GLN A 18 6.29 -1.57 -25.18
CA GLN A 18 6.82 -2.61 -26.08
C GLN A 18 5.97 -2.82 -27.35
N VAL A 19 4.64 -2.79 -27.20
CA VAL A 19 3.70 -3.13 -28.28
C VAL A 19 3.42 -1.96 -29.20
N LEU A 20 3.32 -0.73 -28.67
CA LEU A 20 2.83 0.44 -29.42
C LEU A 20 3.92 1.41 -29.88
N TYR A 21 5.09 1.46 -29.22
CA TYR A 21 6.23 2.27 -29.69
C TYR A 21 6.60 1.93 -31.15
N PRO A 22 6.92 2.89 -32.05
CA PRO A 22 7.10 4.34 -31.88
C PRO A 22 5.84 5.15 -32.21
N ASN A 23 4.63 4.59 -32.08
CA ASN A 23 3.41 5.30 -32.43
C ASN A 23 3.00 6.27 -31.31
N ASP A 24 3.58 7.47 -31.31
CA ASP A 24 3.26 8.53 -30.35
C ASP A 24 1.76 8.91 -30.35
N GLN A 25 1.01 8.66 -31.43
CA GLN A 25 -0.45 8.85 -31.51
C GLN A 25 -1.19 7.50 -31.52
N LEU A 26 -2.10 7.34 -30.56
CA LEU A 26 -2.91 6.13 -30.34
C LEU A 26 -4.40 6.50 -30.28
N ARG A 27 -5.27 5.68 -30.87
CA ARG A 27 -6.73 5.83 -30.77
C ARG A 27 -7.26 5.04 -29.57
N VAL A 28 -8.18 5.64 -28.82
CA VAL A 28 -8.82 5.04 -27.64
C VAL A 28 -10.23 4.58 -28.00
N GLN A 29 -10.47 3.29 -27.84
CA GLN A 29 -11.75 2.65 -28.15
C GLN A 29 -12.33 1.93 -26.93
N ILE A 30 -13.65 1.93 -26.76
CA ILE A 30 -14.37 1.13 -25.75
C ILE A 30 -15.30 0.11 -26.43
N SER A 31 -15.56 -1.03 -25.77
CA SER A 31 -16.51 -2.04 -26.25
C SER A 31 -17.09 -2.91 -25.13
N GLU A 32 -18.38 -2.76 -24.85
CA GLU A 32 -19.14 -3.72 -24.06
C GLU A 32 -19.72 -4.78 -25.00
N ASP A 33 -19.40 -6.04 -24.75
CA ASP A 33 -19.58 -7.19 -25.65
C ASP A 33 -21.05 -7.48 -25.95
N VAL A 34 -21.91 -7.47 -24.93
CA VAL A 34 -23.36 -7.74 -25.07
C VAL A 34 -24.11 -6.53 -25.63
N CYS A 35 -23.61 -5.32 -25.40
CA CYS A 35 -24.19 -4.09 -25.93
C CYS A 35 -23.89 -3.87 -27.43
N PHE A 36 -22.66 -4.17 -27.87
CA PHE A 36 -22.14 -3.70 -29.16
C PHE A 36 -21.79 -4.81 -30.16
N GLU A 37 -21.80 -6.09 -29.79
CA GLU A 37 -21.49 -7.23 -30.68
C GLU A 37 -20.10 -7.06 -31.33
N ASP A 38 -19.07 -6.96 -30.48
CA ASP A 38 -17.66 -6.72 -30.84
C ASP A 38 -17.34 -5.46 -31.67
N LYS A 39 -18.32 -4.59 -31.90
CA LYS A 39 -18.06 -3.23 -32.40
C LYS A 39 -17.31 -2.42 -31.34
N TRP A 40 -16.40 -1.59 -31.81
CA TRP A 40 -15.61 -0.66 -31.01
C TRP A 40 -16.11 0.77 -31.23
N ILE A 41 -16.22 1.54 -30.15
CA ILE A 41 -16.61 2.95 -30.17
C ILE A 41 -15.37 3.80 -29.94
N ASP A 42 -14.99 4.64 -30.91
CA ASP A 42 -13.93 5.63 -30.75
C ASP A 42 -14.39 6.71 -29.75
N VAL A 43 -13.61 6.95 -28.69
CA VAL A 43 -13.89 8.01 -27.70
C VAL A 43 -12.89 9.16 -27.77
N GLY A 44 -11.70 8.92 -28.32
CA GLY A 44 -10.65 9.93 -28.42
C GLY A 44 -9.30 9.36 -28.87
N TYR A 45 -8.26 10.16 -28.68
CA TYR A 45 -6.87 9.83 -29.00
C TYR A 45 -5.99 10.12 -27.78
N VAL A 46 -4.91 9.37 -27.61
CA VAL A 46 -3.82 9.66 -26.68
C VAL A 46 -2.58 9.97 -27.51
N THR A 47 -1.96 11.12 -27.25
CA THR A 47 -0.70 11.54 -27.87
C THR A 47 0.39 11.57 -26.81
N VAL A 48 1.29 10.59 -26.82
CA VAL A 48 2.44 10.49 -25.91
C VAL A 48 3.46 11.58 -26.24
N LYS A 49 4.15 12.10 -25.22
CA LYS A 49 5.15 13.17 -25.32
C LYS A 49 6.44 12.70 -24.65
N ARG A 50 7.33 12.07 -25.42
CA ARG A 50 8.65 11.63 -24.92
C ARG A 50 9.64 12.79 -24.76
N SER A 51 10.59 12.63 -23.84
CA SER A 51 11.75 13.52 -23.76
C SER A 51 12.67 13.30 -24.96
N ASN A 52 13.33 14.38 -25.43
CA ASN A 52 14.40 14.30 -26.41
C ASN A 52 15.79 14.08 -25.75
N ASP A 53 15.92 14.35 -24.46
CA ASP A 53 17.15 14.10 -23.71
C ASP A 53 17.25 12.61 -23.37
N MET A 54 18.05 11.89 -24.17
CA MET A 54 18.54 10.54 -23.87
C MET A 54 19.42 10.57 -22.61
N ALA A 55 18.79 10.48 -21.44
CA ALA A 55 19.50 10.26 -20.18
C ALA A 55 20.38 8.99 -20.29
N GLN A 56 21.64 9.09 -19.86
CA GLN A 56 22.67 8.09 -20.15
C GLN A 56 22.27 6.69 -19.70
N GLY A 57 21.90 5.82 -20.66
CA GLY A 57 21.63 4.40 -20.43
C GLY A 57 20.17 3.94 -20.59
N LYS A 58 19.18 4.83 -20.78
CA LYS A 58 17.79 4.42 -21.06
C LYS A 58 17.58 4.07 -22.54
N SER A 59 16.74 3.09 -22.86
CA SER A 59 16.28 2.83 -24.23
C SER A 59 15.08 3.71 -24.61
N GLU A 60 14.75 3.78 -25.89
CA GLU A 60 13.53 4.48 -26.35
C GLU A 60 12.24 3.85 -25.81
N ILE A 61 12.24 2.55 -25.48
CA ILE A 61 11.10 1.87 -24.86
C ILE A 61 10.98 2.30 -23.39
N ASP A 62 12.09 2.38 -22.64
CA ASP A 62 12.06 2.81 -21.24
C ASP A 62 11.66 4.31 -21.11
N LEU A 63 12.08 5.15 -22.06
CA LEU A 63 11.64 6.55 -22.14
C LEU A 63 10.15 6.69 -22.51
N TYR A 64 9.59 5.74 -23.25
CA TYR A 64 8.16 5.70 -23.56
C TYR A 64 7.36 5.16 -22.36
N GLU A 65 7.82 4.11 -21.70
CA GLU A 65 7.26 3.58 -20.44
C GLU A 65 7.21 4.68 -19.36
N GLU A 66 8.31 5.40 -19.14
CA GLU A 66 8.39 6.56 -18.25
C GLU A 66 7.40 7.67 -18.63
N ALA A 67 7.21 7.96 -19.92
CA ALA A 67 6.21 8.92 -20.37
C ALA A 67 4.76 8.46 -20.09
N LEU A 68 4.49 7.15 -20.13
CA LEU A 68 3.19 6.57 -19.76
C LEU A 68 2.94 6.59 -18.25
N GLU A 69 3.95 6.36 -17.42
CA GLU A 69 3.84 6.36 -15.95
C GLU A 69 3.78 7.78 -15.35
N LEU A 70 4.64 8.70 -15.82
CA LEU A 70 4.70 10.08 -15.32
C LEU A 70 3.59 10.98 -15.90
N GLY A 71 2.78 10.46 -16.82
CA GLY A 71 1.64 11.18 -17.39
C GLY A 71 2.01 12.18 -18.49
N PHE A 72 3.17 12.00 -19.14
CA PHE A 72 3.59 12.80 -20.30
C PHE A 72 2.84 12.36 -21.57
N TYR A 73 1.52 12.54 -21.56
CA TYR A 73 0.65 12.33 -22.70
C TYR A 73 -0.55 13.30 -22.67
N GLU A 74 -1.17 13.46 -23.83
CA GLU A 74 -2.36 14.29 -24.06
C GLU A 74 -3.52 13.39 -24.50
N TRP A 75 -4.56 13.24 -23.67
CA TRP A 75 -5.80 12.55 -24.00
C TRP A 75 -6.83 13.54 -24.57
N LYS A 76 -7.13 13.41 -25.86
CA LYS A 76 -8.02 14.29 -26.63
C LYS A 76 -9.34 13.56 -26.94
N LEU A 77 -10.43 14.04 -26.36
CA LEU A 77 -11.78 13.48 -26.56
C LEU A 77 -12.41 13.95 -27.87
N LEU A 78 -13.23 13.08 -28.46
CA LEU A 78 -14.16 13.45 -29.52
C LEU A 78 -15.33 14.31 -28.98
N PRO A 79 -16.11 14.98 -29.84
CA PRO A 79 -17.40 15.56 -29.49
C PRO A 79 -18.36 14.51 -28.91
N PHE A 80 -19.20 14.92 -27.95
CA PHE A 80 -20.11 14.00 -27.26
C PHE A 80 -21.16 13.43 -28.22
N GLU A 81 -21.59 14.26 -29.16
CA GLU A 81 -22.55 13.98 -30.22
C GLU A 81 -22.04 12.90 -31.17
N ASP A 82 -20.75 12.91 -31.51
CA ASP A 82 -20.11 11.93 -32.40
C ASP A 82 -19.96 10.56 -31.72
N ILE A 83 -19.59 10.53 -30.44
CA ILE A 83 -19.55 9.29 -29.63
C ILE A 83 -20.97 8.72 -29.49
N CYS A 84 -21.96 9.57 -29.23
CA CYS A 84 -23.37 9.16 -29.21
C CYS A 84 -23.82 8.61 -30.57
N ALA A 85 -23.46 9.26 -31.69
CA ALA A 85 -23.83 8.81 -33.03
C ALA A 85 -23.25 7.43 -33.38
N GLN A 86 -21.99 7.16 -33.02
CA GLN A 86 -21.38 5.83 -33.15
C GLN A 86 -22.16 4.76 -32.37
N VAL A 87 -22.53 5.06 -31.12
CA VAL A 87 -23.34 4.15 -30.30
C VAL A 87 -24.74 3.96 -30.89
N TYR A 88 -25.42 5.03 -31.30
CA TYR A 88 -26.76 4.97 -31.90
C TYR A 88 -26.79 4.12 -33.17
N LYS A 89 -25.76 4.22 -34.02
CA LYS A 89 -25.56 3.36 -35.20
C LYS A 89 -25.24 1.91 -34.80
N SER A 90 -24.48 1.69 -33.74
CA SER A 90 -24.12 0.35 -33.26
C SER A 90 -25.31 -0.43 -32.68
N ILE A 91 -26.30 0.28 -32.12
CA ILE A 91 -27.55 -0.25 -31.54
C ILE A 91 -28.78 -0.11 -32.47
N GLU A 92 -28.56 0.31 -33.71
CA GLU A 92 -29.62 0.65 -34.66
C GLU A 92 -30.58 -0.52 -34.91
N GLY A 93 -31.87 -0.20 -35.07
CA GLY A 93 -32.95 -1.19 -35.21
C GLY A 93 -33.37 -1.92 -33.92
N LYS A 94 -32.62 -1.86 -32.82
CA LYS A 94 -32.89 -2.68 -31.63
C LYS A 94 -33.77 -2.06 -30.55
N ASN A 95 -33.88 -0.73 -30.44
CA ASN A 95 -34.77 -0.13 -29.44
C ASN A 95 -35.19 1.35 -29.67
N LYS A 96 -36.13 1.80 -28.82
CA LYS A 96 -36.78 3.11 -28.78
C LYS A 96 -35.86 4.22 -28.23
N ASP A 97 -36.23 5.48 -28.43
CA ASP A 97 -35.42 6.64 -28.04
C ASP A 97 -35.05 6.70 -26.55
N LYS A 98 -35.89 6.16 -25.65
CA LYS A 98 -35.57 6.02 -24.22
C LYS A 98 -34.30 5.19 -23.93
N GLU A 99 -33.90 4.29 -24.83
CA GLU A 99 -32.61 3.60 -24.71
C GLU A 99 -31.45 4.41 -25.31
N LYS A 100 -31.69 5.29 -26.30
CA LYS A 100 -30.69 6.28 -26.76
C LYS A 100 -30.35 7.26 -25.63
N GLU A 101 -31.37 7.76 -24.94
CA GLU A 101 -31.23 8.61 -23.74
C GLU A 101 -30.38 7.94 -22.66
N LYS A 102 -30.62 6.64 -22.37
CA LYS A 102 -29.83 5.88 -21.40
C LYS A 102 -28.41 5.59 -21.87
N ALA A 103 -28.21 5.29 -23.16
CA ALA A 103 -26.88 5.10 -23.73
C ALA A 103 -26.05 6.39 -23.63
N ALA A 104 -26.65 7.54 -23.97
CA ALA A 104 -26.03 8.85 -23.76
C ALA A 104 -25.79 9.16 -22.27
N ALA A 105 -26.69 8.73 -21.37
CA ALA A 105 -26.48 8.85 -19.92
C ALA A 105 -25.31 7.98 -19.42
N ALA A 106 -25.10 6.80 -19.99
CA ALA A 106 -23.96 5.92 -19.70
C ALA A 106 -22.64 6.50 -20.23
N LEU A 107 -22.64 7.08 -21.44
CA LEU A 107 -21.47 7.76 -22.03
C LEU A 107 -20.98 8.96 -21.19
N LYS A 108 -21.83 9.57 -20.35
CA LYS A 108 -21.39 10.59 -19.38
C LYS A 108 -20.38 10.04 -18.37
N ALA A 109 -20.33 8.72 -18.14
CA ALA A 109 -19.36 8.09 -17.26
C ALA A 109 -17.91 8.33 -17.71
N ILE A 110 -17.64 8.69 -18.97
CA ILE A 110 -16.30 9.13 -19.41
C ILE A 110 -15.84 10.39 -18.62
N SER A 111 -16.75 11.29 -18.26
CA SER A 111 -16.43 12.44 -17.40
C SER A 111 -16.24 12.04 -15.93
N TYR A 112 -16.96 11.03 -15.45
CA TYR A 112 -16.77 10.49 -14.09
C TYR A 112 -15.41 9.77 -13.98
N ILE A 113 -15.03 8.98 -14.98
CA ILE A 113 -13.68 8.39 -15.11
C ILE A 113 -12.62 9.48 -15.08
N ALA A 114 -12.83 10.58 -15.80
CA ALA A 114 -11.88 11.69 -15.80
C ALA A 114 -11.72 12.36 -14.42
N ILE A 115 -12.79 12.41 -13.61
CA ILE A 115 -12.72 12.80 -12.19
C ILE A 115 -11.95 11.74 -11.37
N LYS A 116 -12.30 10.45 -11.49
CA LYS A 116 -11.68 9.34 -10.74
C LYS A 116 -10.17 9.22 -10.97
N CYS A 117 -9.75 9.34 -12.23
CA CYS A 117 -8.34 9.38 -12.63
C CYS A 117 -7.66 10.71 -12.28
N GLY A 118 -8.41 11.79 -12.04
CA GLY A 118 -7.89 13.10 -11.64
C GLY A 118 -7.52 14.04 -12.79
N PHE A 119 -7.97 13.81 -14.03
CA PHE A 119 -7.77 14.74 -15.16
C PHE A 119 -8.57 16.04 -14.98
N VAL A 120 -9.68 15.96 -14.24
CA VAL A 120 -10.55 17.08 -13.87
C VAL A 120 -10.98 16.93 -12.41
N HIS A 121 -11.50 18.01 -11.84
CA HIS A 121 -12.05 18.02 -10.48
C HIS A 121 -13.58 18.15 -10.52
N PRO A 122 -14.30 17.66 -9.49
CA PRO A 122 -15.70 18.00 -9.30
C PRO A 122 -15.83 19.51 -9.05
N VAL A 123 -16.93 20.11 -9.54
CA VAL A 123 -17.24 21.52 -9.26
C VAL A 123 -18.10 21.59 -8.00
N PHE A 124 -17.46 21.89 -6.88
CA PHE A 124 -18.10 22.18 -5.59
C PHE A 124 -18.65 23.61 -5.54
N ASP A 125 -19.65 23.86 -4.69
CA ASP A 125 -20.12 25.22 -4.44
C ASP A 125 -19.18 25.99 -3.48
N ALA A 126 -19.30 27.33 -3.45
CA ALA A 126 -18.39 28.17 -2.68
C ALA A 126 -18.52 28.00 -1.14
N GLY A 127 -19.67 27.55 -0.64
CA GLY A 127 -19.86 27.22 0.78
C GLY A 127 -19.23 25.88 1.11
N ALA A 128 -19.47 24.85 0.28
CA ALA A 128 -18.79 23.57 0.36
C ALA A 128 -17.26 23.71 0.37
N VAL A 129 -16.69 24.57 -0.49
CA VAL A 129 -15.23 24.84 -0.53
C VAL A 129 -14.74 25.58 0.72
N ALA A 130 -15.53 26.48 1.31
CA ALA A 130 -15.15 27.21 2.53
C ALA A 130 -15.10 26.30 3.78
N GLU A 131 -16.00 25.31 3.85
CA GLU A 131 -16.16 24.38 4.98
C GLU A 131 -15.40 23.05 4.80
N MET A 132 -14.65 22.88 3.71
CA MET A 132 -13.82 21.69 3.46
C MET A 132 -12.73 21.49 4.54
N PRO A 133 -12.28 20.23 4.77
CA PRO A 133 -11.30 19.88 5.80
C PRO A 133 -9.87 20.40 5.54
N TYR A 134 -9.64 21.70 5.72
CA TYR A 134 -8.30 22.32 5.64
C TYR A 134 -7.72 22.77 6.99
N LYS A 135 -8.58 22.88 8.01
CA LYS A 135 -8.24 23.39 9.34
C LYS A 135 -8.12 22.24 10.33
N ARG A 136 -9.25 21.56 10.52
CA ARG A 136 -9.44 20.39 11.39
C ARG A 136 -9.98 19.18 10.62
N PRO A 137 -9.77 17.94 11.10
CA PRO A 137 -10.34 16.75 10.49
C PRO A 137 -11.88 16.80 10.42
N VAL A 138 -12.46 16.26 9.34
CA VAL A 138 -13.91 16.16 9.10
C VAL A 138 -14.29 14.70 8.84
N THR A 139 -15.43 14.27 9.38
CA THR A 139 -16.08 13.01 8.95
C THR A 139 -16.94 13.27 7.72
N ILE A 140 -16.58 12.68 6.59
CA ILE A 140 -17.33 12.77 5.34
C ILE A 140 -18.14 11.48 5.14
N VAL A 141 -19.46 11.63 5.16
CA VAL A 141 -20.42 10.56 4.86
C VAL A 141 -20.77 10.61 3.39
N THR A 142 -20.63 9.48 2.69
CA THR A 142 -20.73 9.39 1.23
C THR A 142 -22.09 8.88 0.78
N ASP A 143 -22.71 9.52 -0.22
CA ASP A 143 -23.86 8.95 -0.92
C ASP A 143 -23.44 8.09 -2.13
N THR A 144 -24.39 7.36 -2.71
CA THR A 144 -24.18 6.55 -3.93
C THR A 144 -23.74 7.40 -5.12
N SER A 145 -24.16 8.66 -5.22
CA SER A 145 -23.77 9.54 -6.33
C SER A 145 -22.29 9.96 -6.28
N SER A 146 -21.74 10.16 -5.08
CA SER A 146 -20.34 10.50 -4.84
C SER A 146 -19.37 9.39 -5.21
N ILE A 147 -19.76 8.13 -4.95
CA ILE A 147 -19.02 6.92 -5.31
C ILE A 147 -19.03 6.74 -6.84
N ILE A 148 -20.20 6.86 -7.48
CA ILE A 148 -20.32 6.63 -8.93
C ILE A 148 -19.62 7.75 -9.74
N GLN A 149 -19.76 9.02 -9.34
CA GLN A 149 -19.28 10.17 -10.12
C GLN A 149 -17.84 10.61 -9.82
N GLY A 150 -17.14 9.96 -8.89
CA GLY A 150 -15.74 10.29 -8.54
C GLY A 150 -15.58 11.46 -7.57
N GLY A 151 -16.67 11.99 -7.02
CA GLY A 151 -16.58 12.97 -5.92
C GLY A 151 -15.84 12.39 -4.71
N LEU A 152 -15.99 11.09 -4.47
CA LEU A 152 -15.26 10.36 -3.43
C LEU A 152 -13.76 10.19 -3.77
N ASP A 153 -13.42 9.80 -5.00
CA ASP A 153 -12.03 9.72 -5.47
C ASP A 153 -11.27 11.07 -5.32
N PHE A 154 -11.95 12.20 -5.51
CA PHE A 154 -11.38 13.53 -5.23
C PHE A 154 -11.06 13.75 -3.74
N VAL A 155 -11.99 13.39 -2.84
CA VAL A 155 -11.79 13.48 -1.38
C VAL A 155 -10.61 12.61 -0.95
N ILE A 156 -10.55 11.35 -1.41
CA ILE A 156 -9.46 10.41 -1.11
C ILE A 156 -8.10 10.95 -1.57
N ARG A 157 -8.05 11.58 -2.74
CA ARG A 157 -6.82 12.02 -3.39
C ARG A 157 -6.25 13.32 -2.81
N PHE A 158 -7.09 14.29 -2.45
CA PHE A 158 -6.66 15.64 -2.12
C PHE A 158 -7.05 16.15 -0.73
N LEU A 159 -7.99 15.51 -0.04
CA LEU A 159 -8.43 15.90 1.31
C LEU A 159 -8.02 14.88 2.39
N TYR A 160 -7.53 13.70 2.03
CA TYR A 160 -6.86 12.79 2.97
C TYR A 160 -5.54 13.40 3.48
N PRO A 161 -5.15 13.24 4.76
CA PRO A 161 -5.83 12.54 5.87
C PRO A 161 -6.80 13.41 6.69
N MET A 162 -7.13 14.62 6.23
CA MET A 162 -8.08 15.51 6.93
C MET A 162 -9.53 15.04 6.78
N ALA A 163 -9.87 14.37 5.67
CA ALA A 163 -11.15 13.71 5.46
C ALA A 163 -11.12 12.25 5.93
N ARG A 164 -11.95 11.92 6.93
CA ARG A 164 -12.29 10.54 7.32
C ARG A 164 -13.51 10.07 6.52
N ILE A 165 -13.47 8.87 5.96
CA ILE A 165 -14.50 8.40 5.03
C ILE A 165 -15.42 7.38 5.71
N LYS A 166 -16.73 7.64 5.66
CA LYS A 166 -17.80 6.77 6.14
C LYS A 166 -18.73 6.40 4.99
N ILE A 167 -18.82 5.12 4.67
CA ILE A 167 -19.68 4.58 3.61
C ILE A 167 -20.90 3.92 4.27
N PRO A 168 -22.11 4.50 4.18
CA PRO A 168 -23.33 3.87 4.67
C PRO A 168 -23.60 2.56 3.92
N ALA A 169 -23.95 1.50 4.64
CA ALA A 169 -24.23 0.20 4.02
C ALA A 169 -25.35 0.27 2.96
N ILE A 170 -26.30 1.20 3.06
CA ILE A 170 -27.32 1.43 2.04
C ILE A 170 -26.72 1.85 0.69
N ALA A 171 -25.65 2.65 0.66
CA ALA A 171 -24.97 3.05 -0.58
C ALA A 171 -24.19 1.87 -1.21
N GLN A 172 -23.55 1.02 -0.37
CA GLN A 172 -22.98 -0.24 -0.83
C GLN A 172 -24.06 -1.19 -1.39
N MET A 173 -25.22 -1.27 -0.75
CA MET A 173 -26.35 -2.06 -1.22
C MET A 173 -26.97 -1.53 -2.51
N GLU A 174 -27.09 -0.22 -2.70
CA GLU A 174 -27.54 0.34 -3.99
C GLU A 174 -26.59 -0.04 -5.12
N ILE A 175 -25.28 -0.02 -4.90
CA ILE A 175 -24.28 -0.46 -5.88
C ILE A 175 -24.39 -1.97 -6.15
N LEU A 176 -24.54 -2.81 -5.13
CA LEU A 176 -24.78 -4.25 -5.31
C LEU A 176 -26.09 -4.54 -6.05
N ASN A 177 -27.17 -3.81 -5.75
CA ASN A 177 -28.43 -3.90 -6.49
C ASN A 177 -28.26 -3.48 -7.97
N MET A 178 -27.37 -2.53 -8.28
CA MET A 178 -27.02 -2.21 -9.67
C MET A 178 -26.23 -3.33 -10.33
N VAL A 179 -25.33 -4.04 -9.60
CA VAL A 179 -24.63 -5.24 -10.11
C VAL A 179 -25.63 -6.34 -10.45
N ASP A 180 -26.56 -6.66 -9.55
CA ASP A 180 -27.60 -7.67 -9.80
C ASP A 180 -28.52 -7.29 -10.97
N ASN A 181 -28.92 -6.02 -11.08
CA ASN A 181 -29.70 -5.53 -12.21
C ASN A 181 -28.92 -5.60 -13.54
N PHE A 182 -27.65 -5.24 -13.55
CA PHE A 182 -26.77 -5.37 -14.71
C PHE A 182 -26.63 -6.85 -15.14
N LEU A 183 -26.25 -7.75 -14.22
CA LEU A 183 -26.10 -9.17 -14.50
C LEU A 183 -27.41 -9.81 -14.95
N LYS A 184 -28.55 -9.37 -14.40
CA LYS A 184 -29.88 -9.78 -14.87
C LYS A 184 -30.16 -9.32 -16.30
N LEU A 185 -29.98 -8.03 -16.62
CA LEU A 185 -30.18 -7.51 -17.98
C LEU A 185 -29.25 -8.21 -19.00
N ARG A 186 -28.01 -8.51 -18.60
CA ARG A 186 -27.01 -9.23 -19.40
C ARG A 186 -27.46 -10.68 -19.68
N ARG A 187 -28.02 -11.39 -18.70
CA ARG A 187 -28.60 -12.74 -18.85
C ARG A 187 -29.93 -12.75 -19.63
N GLU A 188 -30.76 -11.71 -19.51
CA GLU A 188 -32.06 -11.61 -20.20
C GLU A 188 -31.91 -11.42 -21.73
N GLY A 189 -30.74 -11.01 -22.22
CA GLY A 189 -30.26 -11.36 -23.56
C GLY A 189 -31.01 -10.77 -24.76
N LYS A 190 -31.79 -9.68 -24.61
CA LYS A 190 -32.35 -8.93 -25.76
C LYS A 190 -32.58 -7.43 -25.54
N ASN A 191 -32.27 -6.67 -26.59
CA ASN A 191 -32.73 -5.32 -26.96
C ASN A 191 -32.43 -4.12 -26.03
N ARG A 192 -32.35 -4.26 -24.70
CA ARG A 192 -32.23 -3.11 -23.75
C ARG A 192 -30.81 -2.54 -23.62
N VAL A 193 -30.13 -2.32 -24.74
CA VAL A 193 -28.70 -1.95 -24.77
C VAL A 193 -28.39 -0.71 -23.93
N GLY A 194 -29.17 0.36 -24.06
CA GLY A 194 -28.97 1.58 -23.28
C GLY A 194 -29.13 1.37 -21.77
N SER A 195 -30.07 0.53 -21.36
CA SER A 195 -30.23 0.10 -19.96
C SER A 195 -29.03 -0.72 -19.48
N THR A 196 -28.59 -1.72 -20.25
CA THR A 196 -27.49 -2.60 -19.87
C THR A 196 -26.20 -1.81 -19.70
N LEU A 197 -25.87 -0.92 -20.64
CA LEU A 197 -24.69 -0.05 -20.58
C LEU A 197 -24.75 0.94 -19.40
N LEU A 198 -25.95 1.46 -19.08
CA LEU A 198 -26.15 2.37 -17.96
C LEU A 198 -25.99 1.67 -16.61
N GLU A 199 -26.53 0.46 -16.44
CA GLU A 199 -26.34 -0.30 -15.20
C GLU A 199 -24.92 -0.89 -15.09
N HIS A 200 -24.25 -1.25 -16.21
CA HIS A 200 -22.83 -1.61 -16.23
C HIS A 200 -21.96 -0.47 -15.68
N SER A 201 -22.07 0.73 -16.27
CA SER A 201 -21.23 1.88 -15.92
C SER A 201 -21.39 2.35 -14.47
N LYS A 202 -22.59 2.23 -13.89
CA LYS A 202 -22.83 2.48 -12.46
C LYS A 202 -22.33 1.35 -11.56
N SER A 203 -22.64 0.10 -11.91
CA SER A 203 -22.41 -1.05 -11.03
C SER A 203 -20.93 -1.37 -10.89
N GLN A 204 -20.25 -1.64 -12.00
CA GLN A 204 -18.84 -2.03 -12.01
C GLN A 204 -17.96 -0.83 -11.63
N GLY A 205 -18.25 0.34 -12.21
CA GLY A 205 -17.57 1.59 -11.90
C GLY A 205 -17.79 2.09 -10.45
N GLY A 206 -18.89 1.72 -9.80
CA GLY A 206 -19.14 1.98 -8.38
C GLY A 206 -18.50 0.93 -7.47
N GLN A 207 -18.65 -0.35 -7.80
CA GLN A 207 -18.09 -1.47 -7.06
C GLN A 207 -16.56 -1.41 -7.04
N ARG A 208 -15.90 -0.99 -8.13
CA ARG A 208 -14.46 -0.72 -8.17
C ARG A 208 -14.02 0.33 -7.14
N VAL A 209 -14.78 1.42 -6.98
CA VAL A 209 -14.45 2.47 -6.00
C VAL A 209 -14.57 1.91 -4.58
N LEU A 210 -15.61 1.13 -4.30
CA LEU A 210 -15.76 0.44 -3.02
C LEU A 210 -14.64 -0.58 -2.76
N LEU A 211 -14.28 -1.43 -3.72
CA LEU A 211 -13.20 -2.41 -3.57
C LEU A 211 -11.82 -1.74 -3.38
N ARG A 212 -11.53 -0.66 -4.12
CA ARG A 212 -10.33 0.15 -3.90
C ARG A 212 -10.29 0.77 -2.50
N LEU A 213 -11.46 1.02 -1.89
CA LEU A 213 -11.60 1.52 -0.53
C LEU A 213 -11.58 0.43 0.54
N GLU A 214 -12.13 -0.76 0.30
CA GLU A 214 -11.96 -1.93 1.17
C GLU A 214 -10.48 -2.38 1.24
N LEU A 215 -9.69 -2.02 0.22
CA LEU A 215 -8.23 -2.20 0.16
C LEU A 215 -7.41 -0.99 0.69
N GLN A 216 -8.04 0.13 1.02
CA GLN A 216 -7.41 1.27 1.67
C GLN A 216 -7.87 1.36 3.13
N THR A 217 -6.93 1.36 4.06
CA THR A 217 -7.15 1.14 5.50
C THR A 217 -8.06 2.15 6.22
N ASP A 218 -8.56 3.16 5.52
CA ASP A 218 -9.10 4.39 6.11
C ASP A 218 -10.57 4.67 5.70
N ALA A 219 -11.22 3.73 4.99
CA ALA A 219 -12.64 3.82 4.65
C ALA A 219 -13.47 2.84 5.50
N GLU A 220 -14.33 3.37 6.37
CA GLU A 220 -15.15 2.52 7.25
C GLU A 220 -16.56 2.32 6.66
N ILE A 221 -16.94 1.04 6.53
CA ILE A 221 -18.27 0.62 6.04
C ILE A 221 -19.24 0.54 7.22
N GLU A 222 -20.12 1.52 7.29
CA GLU A 222 -21.07 1.73 8.37
C GLU A 222 -22.32 0.88 8.16
N ARG A 223 -22.43 -0.22 8.94
CA ARG A 223 -23.65 -1.03 9.02
C ARG A 223 -24.53 -0.44 10.14
N PRO A 224 -25.68 0.22 9.83
CA PRO A 224 -26.52 0.79 10.87
C PRO A 224 -27.06 -0.31 11.79
N ARG A 225 -27.41 0.03 13.04
CA ARG A 225 -28.00 -0.93 14.01
C ARG A 225 -29.46 -1.27 13.69
N LEU A 226 -29.65 -1.84 12.51
CA LEU A 226 -30.87 -2.43 12.00
C LEU A 226 -31.10 -3.76 12.74
N GLY A 227 -31.99 -3.76 13.73
CA GLY A 227 -32.34 -4.95 14.48
C GLY A 227 -32.95 -6.03 13.57
N ALA A 228 -32.40 -7.25 13.63
CA ALA A 228 -32.92 -8.48 13.02
C ALA A 228 -33.45 -8.35 11.56
N ASP A 229 -32.54 -8.09 10.61
CA ASP A 229 -32.76 -8.14 9.14
C ASP A 229 -34.02 -7.43 8.61
N PRO A 230 -33.97 -6.09 8.45
CA PRO A 230 -34.97 -5.33 7.72
C PRO A 230 -34.51 -5.06 6.26
N LEU A 231 -33.88 -6.03 5.59
CA LEU A 231 -33.40 -5.85 4.21
C LEU A 231 -33.92 -6.93 3.25
N ARG A 232 -34.25 -8.13 3.76
CA ARG A 232 -34.95 -9.16 2.97
C ARG A 232 -36.44 -8.88 2.67
N GLY A 233 -37.05 -7.83 3.23
CA GLY A 233 -38.51 -7.62 3.20
C GLY A 233 -39.08 -6.50 2.32
N PHE A 234 -38.26 -5.61 1.74
CA PHE A 234 -38.72 -4.28 1.31
C PHE A 234 -38.99 -4.10 -0.20
N VAL A 235 -39.38 -5.17 -0.90
CA VAL A 235 -39.74 -5.12 -2.32
C VAL A 235 -41.10 -5.79 -2.58
N THR A 236 -42.17 -5.01 -2.46
CA THR A 236 -43.46 -5.28 -3.11
C THR A 236 -43.99 -3.98 -3.74
N PRO A 237 -44.49 -3.99 -4.99
CA PRO A 237 -45.26 -2.86 -5.50
C PRO A 237 -46.56 -2.74 -4.69
N THR A 238 -47.05 -1.53 -4.40
CA THR A 238 -48.30 -1.38 -3.66
C THR A 238 -49.46 -2.01 -4.43
N SER A 239 -50.24 -2.85 -3.75
CA SER A 239 -51.45 -3.47 -4.29
C SER A 239 -52.60 -2.47 -4.40
N ASP A 240 -52.49 -1.33 -3.71
CA ASP A 240 -53.51 -0.29 -3.64
C ASP A 240 -53.81 0.34 -5.02
N PRO A 241 -55.09 0.58 -5.36
CA PRO A 241 -55.48 1.29 -6.58
C PRO A 241 -55.36 2.82 -6.50
N GLU A 242 -55.42 3.45 -5.32
CA GLU A 242 -55.37 4.92 -5.20
C GLU A 242 -53.96 5.46 -5.47
N ASP A 243 -52.92 4.85 -4.89
CA ASP A 243 -51.50 5.17 -5.19
C ASP A 243 -51.21 5.22 -6.70
N LYS A 244 -51.72 4.22 -7.43
CA LYS A 244 -51.55 4.08 -8.88
C LYS A 244 -52.29 5.17 -9.65
N ASN A 245 -53.50 5.54 -9.22
CA ASN A 245 -54.27 6.60 -9.84
C ASN A 245 -53.66 8.00 -9.58
N LEU A 246 -53.00 8.20 -8.44
CA LEU A 246 -52.23 9.40 -8.12
C LEU A 246 -50.84 9.45 -8.77
N GLY A 247 -50.41 8.37 -9.43
CA GLY A 247 -49.08 8.26 -10.06
C GLY A 247 -47.92 8.17 -9.06
N LEU A 248 -48.20 7.96 -7.78
CA LEU A 248 -47.21 7.99 -6.71
C LEU A 248 -46.35 6.73 -6.74
N SER A 249 -45.05 6.93 -6.98
CA SER A 249 -44.06 5.86 -7.15
C SER A 249 -42.70 6.22 -6.55
N ASN A 250 -42.70 6.75 -5.32
CA ASN A 250 -41.50 7.22 -4.62
C ASN A 250 -41.52 6.92 -3.10
N ILE A 251 -41.31 5.65 -2.74
CA ILE A 251 -40.96 5.26 -1.35
C ILE A 251 -39.48 4.82 -1.25
N GLN A 252 -38.88 4.30 -2.32
CA GLN A 252 -37.53 3.69 -2.24
C GLN A 252 -36.38 4.71 -2.15
N ARG A 253 -36.32 5.72 -3.04
CA ARG A 253 -35.18 6.67 -3.08
C ARG A 253 -35.15 7.60 -1.86
N SER A 254 -36.30 8.15 -1.47
CA SER A 254 -36.43 8.98 -0.27
C SER A 254 -36.07 8.24 1.02
N PHE A 255 -36.27 6.90 1.07
CA PHE A 255 -35.75 6.08 2.16
C PHE A 255 -34.23 5.91 2.11
N ALA A 256 -33.62 5.70 0.94
CA ALA A 256 -32.16 5.62 0.80
C ALA A 256 -31.50 6.95 1.22
N ASP A 257 -32.01 8.08 0.70
CA ASP A 257 -31.59 9.43 1.07
C ASP A 257 -31.72 9.66 2.59
N ARG A 258 -32.85 9.25 3.20
CA ARG A 258 -33.03 9.36 4.66
C ARG A 258 -32.09 8.43 5.44
N LEU A 259 -31.85 7.19 5.00
CA LEU A 259 -30.94 6.26 5.69
C LEU A 259 -29.47 6.73 5.64
N ILE A 260 -29.04 7.35 4.54
CA ILE A 260 -27.72 8.01 4.45
C ILE A 260 -27.65 9.17 5.46
N LEU A 261 -28.70 9.99 5.52
CA LEU A 261 -28.78 11.13 6.42
C LEU A 261 -28.84 10.72 7.91
N GLU A 262 -29.64 9.71 8.26
CA GLU A 262 -29.69 9.11 9.60
C GLU A 262 -28.33 8.50 10.01
N THR A 263 -27.59 7.91 9.07
CA THR A 263 -26.23 7.43 9.34
C THR A 263 -25.31 8.59 9.72
N ALA A 264 -25.37 9.72 9.00
CA ALA A 264 -24.61 10.92 9.34
C ALA A 264 -25.04 11.57 10.68
N LEU A 265 -26.35 11.60 10.97
CA LEU A 265 -26.87 12.10 12.24
C LEU A 265 -26.41 11.24 13.43
N GLN A 266 -26.45 9.91 13.29
CA GLN A 266 -25.95 8.98 14.32
C GLN A 266 -24.44 9.09 14.58
N HIS A 267 -23.65 9.60 13.64
CA HIS A 267 -22.25 9.96 13.91
C HIS A 267 -22.13 11.27 14.67
N ARG A 268 -23.00 12.26 14.41
CA ARG A 268 -23.03 13.55 15.12
C ARG A 268 -23.36 13.38 16.61
N GLU A 269 -24.06 12.31 16.98
CA GLU A 269 -24.34 11.93 18.37
C GLU A 269 -23.20 11.17 19.07
N ARG A 270 -22.28 10.56 18.31
CA ARG A 270 -21.20 9.71 18.85
C ARG A 270 -19.84 10.41 18.92
N LEU A 271 -19.68 11.49 18.17
CA LEU A 271 -18.43 12.28 18.10
C LEU A 271 -18.54 13.52 19.00
N PRO A 272 -17.41 14.17 19.35
CA PRO A 272 -17.41 15.44 20.09
C PRO A 272 -18.32 16.48 19.42
N SER A 273 -18.99 17.32 20.23
CA SER A 273 -20.02 18.26 19.74
C SER A 273 -19.49 19.35 18.80
N ASP A 274 -18.17 19.55 18.77
CA ASP A 274 -17.46 20.42 17.86
C ASP A 274 -16.99 19.70 16.58
N HIS A 275 -16.87 18.37 16.56
CA HIS A 275 -16.33 17.61 15.44
C HIS A 275 -17.22 17.74 14.18
N PRO A 276 -16.71 18.25 13.05
CA PRO A 276 -17.52 18.50 11.88
C PRO A 276 -17.85 17.22 11.10
N ILE A 277 -19.10 17.13 10.65
CA ILE A 277 -19.60 16.08 9.76
C ILE A 277 -20.19 16.72 8.51
N MET A 278 -19.77 16.23 7.35
CA MET A 278 -20.30 16.66 6.05
C MET A 278 -20.90 15.48 5.28
N LEU A 279 -21.92 15.76 4.48
CA LEU A 279 -22.52 14.78 3.56
C LEU A 279 -22.07 15.10 2.13
N LEU A 280 -21.21 14.24 1.57
CA LEU A 280 -20.73 14.36 0.19
C LEU A 280 -21.78 13.79 -0.77
N THR A 281 -22.31 14.63 -1.66
CA THR A 281 -23.36 14.26 -2.62
C THR A 281 -23.37 15.18 -3.84
N SER A 282 -23.90 14.68 -4.96
CA SER A 282 -24.31 15.48 -6.13
C SER A 282 -25.83 15.55 -6.31
N ASP A 283 -26.60 14.97 -5.38
CA ASP A 283 -28.05 15.06 -5.38
C ASP A 283 -28.52 16.33 -4.67
N GLN A 284 -29.20 17.21 -5.42
CA GLN A 284 -29.72 18.47 -4.89
C GLN A 284 -30.84 18.26 -3.85
N GLY A 285 -31.55 17.13 -3.88
CA GLY A 285 -32.53 16.73 -2.87
C GLY A 285 -31.85 16.40 -1.55
N LEU A 286 -30.91 15.46 -1.57
CA LEU A 286 -30.16 15.04 -0.37
C LEU A 286 -29.35 16.19 0.24
N ALA A 287 -28.73 17.05 -0.58
CA ALA A 287 -28.03 18.24 -0.12
C ALA A 287 -28.97 19.21 0.62
N ARG A 288 -30.19 19.44 0.11
CA ARG A 288 -31.21 20.27 0.80
C ARG A 288 -31.71 19.62 2.09
N MET A 289 -31.91 18.30 2.09
CA MET A 289 -32.31 17.55 3.29
C MET A 289 -31.25 17.64 4.40
N SER A 290 -29.96 17.54 4.05
CA SER A 290 -28.88 17.68 5.02
C SER A 290 -28.86 19.08 5.67
N LEU A 291 -28.99 20.14 4.88
CA LEU A 291 -29.10 21.52 5.39
C LEU A 291 -30.27 21.69 6.35
N SER A 292 -31.44 21.10 6.06
CA SER A 292 -32.61 21.20 6.95
C SER A 292 -32.45 20.46 8.29
N GLU A 293 -31.58 19.46 8.36
CA GLU A 293 -31.27 18.69 9.59
C GLU A 293 -29.99 19.20 10.30
N GLY A 294 -29.43 20.34 9.86
CA GLY A 294 -28.22 20.93 10.43
C GLY A 294 -26.94 20.14 10.13
N LEU A 295 -26.87 19.47 8.98
CA LEU A 295 -25.67 18.83 8.45
C LEU A 295 -25.20 19.58 7.20
N GLN A 296 -23.92 19.93 7.15
CA GLN A 296 -23.37 20.67 6.01
C GLN A 296 -23.18 19.72 4.80
N PRO A 297 -23.82 19.96 3.65
CA PRO A 297 -23.49 19.24 2.44
C PRO A 297 -22.10 19.66 1.94
N LEU A 298 -21.34 18.68 1.48
CA LEU A 298 -20.22 18.89 0.59
C LEU A 298 -20.72 18.63 -0.84
N TYR A 299 -21.56 19.55 -1.34
CA TYR A 299 -22.25 19.39 -2.61
C TYR A 299 -21.28 19.60 -3.79
N PHE A 300 -21.35 18.71 -4.78
CA PHE A 300 -20.54 18.79 -5.99
C PHE A 300 -21.35 18.53 -7.27
N SER A 301 -20.80 18.95 -8.40
CA SER A 301 -21.34 18.65 -9.72
C SER A 301 -20.27 18.18 -10.69
N SER A 302 -20.61 17.17 -11.50
CA SER A 302 -19.74 16.68 -12.57
C SER A 302 -19.74 17.64 -13.77
N PRO A 303 -18.61 17.80 -14.50
CA PRO A 303 -18.55 18.65 -15.70
C PRO A 303 -19.63 18.28 -16.72
N ALA A 304 -20.44 19.27 -17.13
CA ALA A 304 -21.45 19.07 -18.17
C ALA A 304 -20.78 18.67 -19.50
N PRO A 305 -21.36 17.75 -20.31
CA PRO A 305 -20.70 17.22 -21.51
C PRO A 305 -20.14 18.28 -22.48
N LYS A 306 -20.91 19.34 -22.75
CA LYS A 306 -20.50 20.51 -23.56
C LYS A 306 -19.27 21.28 -23.05
N ASN A 307 -18.89 21.08 -21.78
CA ASN A 307 -17.72 21.70 -21.13
C ASN A 307 -16.55 20.70 -20.98
N PHE A 308 -16.70 19.46 -21.45
CA PHE A 308 -15.78 18.35 -21.17
C PHE A 308 -15.35 17.58 -22.43
N PHE A 309 -16.30 17.21 -23.30
CA PHE A 309 -15.99 16.58 -24.59
C PHE A 309 -15.43 17.60 -25.60
N ALA A 310 -14.84 17.11 -26.70
CA ALA A 310 -14.09 17.91 -27.67
C ALA A 310 -12.93 18.74 -27.06
N ARG A 311 -12.29 18.22 -26.00
CA ARG A 311 -11.15 18.85 -25.29
C ARG A 311 -9.97 17.88 -25.12
N SER A 312 -8.80 18.44 -24.86
CA SER A 312 -7.60 17.72 -24.44
C SER A 312 -7.38 17.80 -22.93
N TYR A 313 -6.86 16.72 -22.34
CA TYR A 313 -6.47 16.59 -20.95
C TYR A 313 -5.08 15.98 -20.86
N THR A 314 -4.20 16.51 -20.00
CA THR A 314 -2.85 15.99 -19.79
C THR A 314 -2.82 14.91 -18.71
N GLY A 315 -1.93 13.92 -18.85
CA GLY A 315 -1.63 12.97 -17.77
C GLY A 315 -0.91 13.60 -16.57
N THR A 316 -0.52 14.88 -16.63
CA THR A 316 -0.05 15.64 -15.47
C THR A 316 -1.06 16.74 -15.11
N GLY A 317 -1.37 16.89 -13.83
CA GLY A 317 -2.30 17.90 -13.29
C GLY A 317 -1.70 18.74 -12.16
N PHE A 318 -2.29 19.90 -11.88
CA PHE A 318 -1.93 20.76 -10.73
C PHE A 318 -2.74 20.37 -9.50
N HIS A 319 -2.09 20.22 -8.35
CA HIS A 319 -2.78 19.99 -7.08
C HIS A 319 -3.78 21.13 -6.77
N PRO A 320 -5.06 20.83 -6.47
CA PRO A 320 -6.11 21.85 -6.37
C PRO A 320 -5.93 22.85 -5.23
N PHE A 321 -5.09 22.52 -4.23
CA PHE A 321 -4.91 23.33 -3.02
C PHE A 321 -3.45 23.80 -2.88
N PRO A 322 -3.19 25.11 -2.66
CA PRO A 322 -1.84 25.62 -2.48
C PRO A 322 -1.29 25.28 -1.09
N GLN A 323 -0.16 24.56 -1.04
CA GLN A 323 0.54 24.25 0.21
C GLN A 323 1.77 25.17 0.39
N GLY A 324 1.52 26.38 0.89
CA GLY A 324 2.56 27.36 1.20
C GLY A 324 3.00 28.26 0.04
N LEU A 325 4.03 29.07 0.29
CA LEU A 325 4.49 30.17 -0.58
C LEU A 325 5.41 29.74 -1.75
N SER A 326 5.67 28.44 -1.94
CA SER A 326 6.64 27.96 -2.93
C SER A 326 6.17 26.71 -3.65
N THR A 327 6.08 26.82 -4.98
CA THR A 327 5.74 25.76 -5.97
C THR A 327 4.36 25.10 -5.82
N ALA A 328 3.58 25.12 -6.91
CA ALA A 328 2.43 24.24 -7.03
C ALA A 328 2.92 22.81 -7.27
N ARG A 329 2.54 21.86 -6.40
CA ARG A 329 2.80 20.44 -6.65
C ARG A 329 2.01 19.97 -7.88
N LEU A 330 2.72 19.41 -8.85
CA LEU A 330 2.12 18.61 -9.90
C LEU A 330 1.84 17.20 -9.36
N TYR A 331 0.86 16.51 -9.94
CA TYR A 331 0.68 15.07 -9.79
C TYR A 331 0.57 14.41 -11.17
N SER A 332 1.07 13.18 -11.27
CA SER A 332 0.92 12.34 -12.46
C SER A 332 -0.36 11.51 -12.41
N ILE A 333 -0.80 11.09 -13.59
CA ILE A 333 -1.87 10.15 -13.88
C ILE A 333 -1.25 9.17 -14.89
N PRO A 334 -0.87 7.96 -14.47
CA PRO A 334 -0.41 6.93 -15.39
C PRO A 334 -1.48 6.63 -16.45
N LEU A 335 -1.08 6.38 -17.70
CA LEU A 335 -2.04 6.02 -18.76
C LEU A 335 -2.85 4.77 -18.39
N SER A 336 -2.26 3.88 -17.60
CA SER A 336 -2.89 2.67 -17.10
C SER A 336 -4.08 2.92 -16.15
N ASP A 337 -4.17 4.07 -15.45
CA ASP A 337 -5.40 4.43 -14.70
C ASP A 337 -6.58 4.66 -15.64
N LEU A 338 -6.37 5.46 -16.69
CA LEU A 338 -7.39 5.74 -17.69
C LEU A 338 -7.86 4.47 -18.39
N VAL A 339 -6.91 3.59 -18.75
CA VAL A 339 -7.19 2.29 -19.37
C VAL A 339 -8.00 1.39 -18.41
N TRP A 340 -7.60 1.23 -17.15
CA TRP A 340 -8.30 0.37 -16.19
C TRP A 340 -9.72 0.86 -15.87
N GLU A 341 -9.90 2.16 -15.63
CA GLU A 341 -11.23 2.72 -15.34
C GLU A 341 -12.16 2.66 -16.57
N LEU A 342 -11.65 2.84 -17.80
CA LEU A 342 -12.42 2.62 -19.04
C LEU A 342 -12.80 1.14 -19.22
N ALA A 343 -11.86 0.21 -19.01
CA ALA A 343 -12.10 -1.23 -19.13
C ALA A 343 -13.21 -1.70 -18.17
N ILE A 344 -13.21 -1.23 -16.93
CA ILE A 344 -14.17 -1.67 -15.90
C ILE A 344 -15.52 -0.94 -16.04
N THR A 345 -15.55 0.30 -16.53
CA THR A 345 -16.82 1.04 -16.73
C THR A 345 -17.59 0.58 -17.98
N PHE A 346 -16.89 0.06 -19.00
CA PHE A 346 -17.47 -0.29 -20.31
C PHE A 346 -17.15 -1.73 -20.76
N GLY A 347 -16.77 -2.63 -19.85
CA GLY A 347 -16.43 -4.03 -20.12
C GLY A 347 -15.07 -4.25 -20.77
N ARG A 348 -14.74 -3.52 -21.83
CA ARG A 348 -13.43 -3.58 -22.52
C ARG A 348 -13.00 -2.20 -23.07
N VAL A 349 -11.69 -2.00 -23.14
CA VAL A 349 -11.03 -0.84 -23.78
C VAL A 349 -9.89 -1.32 -24.68
N ARG A 350 -9.51 -0.51 -25.66
CA ARG A 350 -8.38 -0.78 -26.55
C ARG A 350 -7.64 0.50 -26.92
N LEU A 351 -6.32 0.44 -26.81
CA LEU A 351 -5.40 1.36 -27.47
C LEU A 351 -4.99 0.72 -28.80
N ILE A 352 -5.10 1.45 -29.89
CA ILE A 352 -4.76 0.97 -31.25
C ILE A 352 -3.97 2.05 -31.99
N THR A 353 -2.99 1.64 -32.79
CA THR A 353 -2.30 2.54 -33.73
C THR A 353 -3.27 3.02 -34.82
N ASP A 354 -3.05 4.19 -35.41
CA ASP A 354 -3.95 4.69 -36.46
C ASP A 354 -3.96 3.81 -37.73
N ASN A 355 -2.90 3.02 -37.94
CA ASN A 355 -2.79 2.01 -39.01
C ASN A 355 -3.46 0.66 -38.67
N GLY A 356 -3.79 0.40 -37.40
CA GLY A 356 -4.43 -0.85 -36.94
C GLY A 356 -3.53 -2.09 -36.89
N ASP A 357 -2.22 -1.92 -37.07
CA ASP A 357 -1.20 -2.97 -37.06
C ASP A 357 -0.91 -3.49 -35.64
N ALA A 358 -0.79 -2.59 -34.67
CA ALA A 358 -0.58 -2.92 -33.26
C ALA A 358 -1.72 -2.42 -32.34
N ALA A 359 -1.96 -3.16 -31.26
CA ALA A 359 -2.97 -2.82 -30.25
C ALA A 359 -2.71 -3.47 -28.88
N PHE A 360 -3.10 -2.74 -27.85
CA PHE A 360 -3.19 -3.21 -26.46
C PHE A 360 -4.65 -3.16 -26.02
N THR A 361 -5.25 -4.32 -25.74
CA THR A 361 -6.68 -4.46 -25.41
C THR A 361 -6.81 -4.94 -23.96
N VAL A 362 -7.65 -4.29 -23.16
CA VAL A 362 -7.94 -4.72 -21.78
C VAL A 362 -9.42 -5.02 -21.64
N GLY A 363 -9.76 -6.21 -21.17
CA GLY A 363 -11.10 -6.63 -20.81
C GLY A 363 -11.22 -6.83 -19.31
N ALA A 364 -12.24 -6.21 -18.71
CA ALA A 364 -12.75 -6.66 -17.43
C ALA A 364 -13.62 -7.90 -17.63
N MET A 365 -14.64 -7.81 -18.50
CA MET A 365 -15.62 -8.89 -18.72
C MET A 365 -15.79 -9.28 -20.19
N GLY A 366 -16.24 -10.51 -20.40
CA GLY A 366 -16.57 -11.13 -21.67
C GLY A 366 -17.19 -12.52 -21.45
N GLU A 367 -17.63 -13.22 -22.50
CA GLU A 367 -18.14 -14.60 -22.36
C GLU A 367 -17.05 -15.57 -21.86
N ASP A 368 -15.83 -15.45 -22.38
CA ASP A 368 -14.64 -16.21 -21.93
C ASP A 368 -13.83 -15.50 -20.81
N LEU A 369 -14.22 -14.29 -20.39
CA LEU A 369 -13.44 -13.44 -19.48
C LEU A 369 -14.24 -13.17 -18.20
N THR A 370 -13.96 -13.93 -17.14
CA THR A 370 -14.55 -13.66 -15.82
C THR A 370 -13.78 -12.54 -15.11
N TRP A 371 -14.47 -11.44 -14.83
CA TRP A 371 -14.11 -10.57 -13.71
C TRP A 371 -14.74 -11.15 -12.45
N GLN A 372 -13.98 -11.27 -11.36
CA GLN A 372 -14.54 -11.45 -10.03
C GLN A 372 -14.25 -10.21 -9.19
N PRO A 373 -15.24 -9.64 -8.48
CA PRO A 373 -15.03 -8.57 -7.50
C PRO A 373 -13.95 -8.89 -6.46
N PHE A 374 -13.70 -10.18 -6.20
CA PHE A 374 -12.71 -10.68 -5.25
C PHE A 374 -11.28 -10.79 -5.81
N HIS A 375 -10.98 -10.20 -6.98
CA HIS A 375 -9.59 -9.95 -7.41
C HIS A 375 -8.97 -8.77 -6.61
N ALA A 376 -9.06 -8.89 -5.28
CA ALA A 376 -8.68 -7.93 -4.25
C ALA A 376 -7.15 -7.83 -4.07
N LYS A 377 -6.38 -8.34 -5.03
CA LYS A 377 -4.93 -8.34 -5.03
C LYS A 377 -4.44 -7.94 -6.41
N ASP A 378 -3.54 -6.96 -6.43
CA ASP A 378 -2.74 -6.56 -7.59
C ASP A 378 -3.52 -5.98 -8.82
N ASP A 379 -4.84 -5.74 -8.69
CA ASP A 379 -5.74 -5.08 -9.68
C ASP A 379 -5.66 -5.70 -11.10
N LEU A 380 -5.68 -7.04 -11.15
CA LEU A 380 -5.45 -7.81 -12.37
C LEU A 380 -6.65 -7.79 -13.34
N LEU A 381 -6.39 -7.43 -14.60
CA LEU A 381 -7.35 -7.50 -15.71
C LEU A 381 -6.82 -8.36 -16.86
N TRP A 382 -7.73 -8.83 -17.72
CA TRP A 382 -7.38 -9.64 -18.90
C TRP A 382 -6.90 -8.74 -20.04
N VAL A 383 -5.70 -9.01 -20.56
CA VAL A 383 -5.04 -8.23 -21.61
C VAL A 383 -4.80 -9.07 -22.85
N LEU A 384 -5.24 -8.58 -24.01
CA LEU A 384 -4.93 -9.14 -25.33
C LEU A 384 -4.07 -8.14 -26.12
N VAL A 385 -2.86 -8.57 -26.44
CA VAL A 385 -1.93 -7.89 -27.33
C VAL A 385 -2.13 -8.35 -28.77
N LYS A 386 -2.00 -7.42 -29.73
CA LYS A 386 -1.87 -7.70 -31.16
C LYS A 386 -0.77 -6.82 -31.73
N GLY A 387 0.05 -7.32 -32.65
CA GLY A 387 1.10 -6.55 -33.31
C GLY A 387 2.45 -7.22 -33.09
N ARG A 388 3.39 -6.50 -32.48
CA ARG A 388 4.67 -7.10 -32.04
C ARG A 388 4.45 -7.95 -30.80
N ASP A 389 5.04 -9.13 -30.77
CA ASP A 389 5.04 -9.99 -29.60
C ASP A 389 5.94 -9.41 -28.48
N PRO A 390 5.44 -9.22 -27.25
CA PRO A 390 6.26 -8.83 -26.10
C PRO A 390 7.14 -10.00 -25.57
N VAL A 391 7.08 -11.15 -26.24
CA VAL A 391 7.57 -12.45 -25.74
C VAL A 391 9.08 -12.65 -25.96
N ALA A 392 9.78 -11.68 -26.57
CA ALA A 392 11.22 -11.77 -26.81
C ALA A 392 12.08 -11.80 -25.52
N GLU A 393 11.57 -11.30 -24.39
CA GLU A 393 12.29 -11.33 -23.10
C GLU A 393 11.50 -11.97 -21.93
N CYS A 394 10.18 -12.19 -22.06
CA CYS A 394 9.33 -12.66 -20.95
C CYS A 394 9.19 -14.20 -20.83
N ALA A 395 10.14 -14.98 -21.37
CA ALA A 395 9.98 -16.42 -21.59
C ALA A 395 10.52 -17.34 -20.45
N ALA A 396 10.00 -17.18 -19.21
CA ALA A 396 10.09 -18.17 -18.13
C ALA A 396 9.08 -17.82 -17.01
N GLU A 397 8.20 -18.68 -16.49
CA GLU A 397 7.93 -20.12 -16.71
C GLU A 397 6.40 -20.33 -16.80
N PRO A 398 5.87 -21.31 -17.57
CA PRO A 398 4.44 -21.57 -17.62
C PRO A 398 3.94 -22.33 -16.38
N VAL A 399 2.93 -21.78 -15.69
CA VAL A 399 2.18 -22.51 -14.65
C VAL A 399 1.23 -23.49 -15.34
N ALA A 400 1.48 -24.79 -15.18
CA ALA A 400 0.60 -25.84 -15.69
C ALA A 400 -0.58 -26.09 -14.73
N GLU A 401 -1.80 -26.12 -15.27
CA GLU A 401 -2.98 -26.59 -14.53
C GLU A 401 -2.90 -28.11 -14.31
N PRO A 402 -3.31 -28.63 -13.12
CA PRO A 402 -3.38 -30.07 -12.90
C PRO A 402 -4.65 -30.66 -13.54
N ALA A 403 -4.47 -31.54 -14.52
CA ALA A 403 -5.56 -32.39 -15.01
C ALA A 403 -6.04 -33.37 -13.92
N ALA A 404 -7.33 -33.73 -13.96
CA ALA A 404 -7.97 -34.55 -12.95
C ALA A 404 -8.01 -36.06 -13.29
N GLU A 405 -8.47 -36.85 -12.32
CA GLU A 405 -8.83 -38.29 -12.38
C GLU A 405 -7.69 -39.34 -12.39
N PRO A 406 -7.90 -40.57 -11.85
CA PRO A 406 -8.88 -41.00 -10.84
C PRO A 406 -8.28 -41.84 -9.68
N VAL A 407 -9.14 -42.36 -8.81
CA VAL A 407 -8.82 -43.14 -7.59
C VAL A 407 -8.39 -44.58 -7.91
N ALA A 408 -7.41 -45.10 -7.16
CA ALA A 408 -7.22 -46.54 -6.90
C ALA A 408 -6.68 -46.75 -5.47
N GLU A 409 -7.13 -47.81 -4.78
CA GLU A 409 -6.80 -48.15 -3.39
C GLU A 409 -5.90 -49.43 -3.30
N PRO A 410 -5.43 -49.89 -2.12
CA PRO A 410 -4.16 -50.63 -1.97
C PRO A 410 -4.28 -52.16 -2.02
N VAL A 411 -3.13 -52.88 -1.94
CA VAL A 411 -3.01 -54.22 -1.32
C VAL A 411 -1.53 -54.67 -1.15
N ALA A 412 -1.30 -55.60 -0.21
CA ALA A 412 -0.14 -56.53 -0.06
C ALA A 412 1.19 -56.06 0.61
N GLU A 413 1.29 -56.32 1.92
CA GLU A 413 2.41 -57.09 2.52
C GLU A 413 2.30 -58.60 2.13
N PRO A 414 3.13 -59.60 2.58
CA PRO A 414 4.26 -59.58 3.54
C PRO A 414 5.49 -60.43 3.10
N VAL A 415 6.45 -60.70 4.01
CA VAL A 415 6.95 -62.05 4.44
C VAL A 415 8.37 -62.04 5.09
N ALA A 416 8.54 -62.89 6.12
CA ALA A 416 9.78 -63.47 6.71
C ALA A 416 10.57 -62.73 7.82
N GLU A 417 10.34 -63.20 9.05
CA GLU A 417 11.30 -63.31 10.18
C GLU A 417 12.24 -64.55 9.98
N PRO A 418 12.91 -65.19 10.98
CA PRO A 418 13.22 -64.86 12.40
C PRO A 418 14.77 -64.99 12.66
N VAL A 419 15.40 -65.26 13.82
CA VAL A 419 15.04 -65.72 15.19
C VAL A 419 16.13 -65.20 16.18
N ALA A 420 15.78 -64.85 17.44
CA ALA A 420 16.49 -65.25 18.69
C ALA A 420 16.13 -64.39 19.93
N GLU A 421 15.64 -65.05 20.98
CA GLU A 421 15.39 -64.58 22.36
C GLU A 421 16.27 -65.44 23.33
N PRO A 422 16.20 -65.40 24.69
CA PRO A 422 15.58 -64.44 25.63
C PRO A 422 16.47 -64.08 26.88
N VAL A 423 15.86 -63.43 27.89
CA VAL A 423 15.94 -63.69 29.37
C VAL A 423 16.29 -62.51 30.32
N ALA A 424 15.41 -62.35 31.33
CA ALA A 424 15.56 -61.74 32.69
C ALA A 424 15.54 -60.21 32.93
N GLU A 425 14.40 -59.76 33.48
CA GLU A 425 14.26 -58.68 34.49
C GLU A 425 14.48 -59.28 35.93
N PRO A 426 13.99 -58.72 37.08
CA PRO A 426 13.48 -57.37 37.44
C PRO A 426 14.00 -56.82 38.83
N VAL A 427 13.35 -55.75 39.35
CA VAL A 427 12.96 -55.47 40.79
C VAL A 427 13.56 -54.24 41.53
N ALA A 428 12.64 -53.47 42.15
CA ALA A 428 12.72 -52.62 43.38
C ALA A 428 13.32 -51.17 43.39
N GLU A 429 12.41 -50.22 43.16
CA GLU A 429 12.01 -49.05 44.02
C GLU A 429 11.90 -49.34 45.56
N PRO A 430 11.44 -48.45 46.50
CA PRO A 430 11.03 -47.01 46.43
C PRO A 430 11.37 -46.12 47.71
N VAL A 431 10.75 -44.91 47.81
CA VAL A 431 10.26 -44.16 49.02
C VAL A 431 11.05 -42.96 49.65
N ALA A 432 10.40 -41.78 49.59
CA ALA A 432 10.31 -40.57 50.49
C ALA A 432 11.55 -39.91 51.15
N GLU A 433 11.74 -38.57 51.18
CA GLU A 433 10.94 -37.45 51.78
C GLU A 433 10.83 -37.47 53.34
N PRO A 434 10.66 -36.33 54.08
CA PRO A 434 10.59 -34.92 53.65
C PRO A 434 11.22 -33.81 54.57
N ALA A 435 11.14 -32.56 54.07
CA ALA A 435 10.79 -31.29 54.78
C ALA A 435 11.74 -30.47 55.70
N ALA A 436 11.45 -29.15 55.66
CA ALA A 436 11.56 -28.09 56.68
C ALA A 436 12.74 -27.08 56.65
N GLN A 437 12.35 -25.79 56.53
CA GLN A 437 13.12 -24.55 56.72
C GLN A 437 12.87 -24.02 58.18
N PRO A 438 13.12 -22.75 58.59
CA PRO A 438 13.81 -21.61 57.96
C PRO A 438 14.77 -20.79 58.89
N ALA A 439 15.47 -19.77 58.33
CA ALA A 439 15.36 -18.34 58.72
C ALA A 439 16.65 -17.48 58.58
N ALA A 440 16.44 -16.18 58.34
CA ALA A 440 17.33 -15.02 58.56
C ALA A 440 18.54 -14.73 57.61
N GLN A 441 18.59 -13.46 57.18
CA GLN A 441 19.72 -12.69 56.60
C GLN A 441 20.49 -11.97 57.76
N PRO A 442 21.56 -11.13 57.58
CA PRO A 442 22.10 -10.55 56.34
C PRO A 442 23.65 -10.47 56.19
N ALA A 443 24.05 -9.82 55.09
CA ALA A 443 25.38 -9.59 54.51
C ALA A 443 26.53 -8.99 55.38
N ALA A 444 27.78 -9.28 54.98
CA ALA A 444 28.89 -8.31 54.83
C ALA A 444 30.13 -8.90 54.09
N GLN A 445 30.94 -8.04 53.47
CA GLN A 445 32.35 -8.26 53.07
C GLN A 445 33.27 -7.45 54.07
N PRO A 446 34.60 -7.20 53.88
CA PRO A 446 35.59 -7.69 52.90
C PRO A 446 37.01 -8.06 53.44
N ALA A 447 37.85 -8.58 52.52
CA ALA A 447 39.31 -8.40 52.34
C ALA A 447 40.37 -8.46 53.49
N ALA A 448 41.41 -9.30 53.28
CA ALA A 448 42.83 -8.96 53.52
C ALA A 448 43.81 -9.91 52.76
N GLN A 449 45.02 -9.44 52.49
CA GLN A 449 46.18 -10.08 51.82
C GLN A 449 47.48 -9.57 52.55
N PRO A 450 48.77 -9.82 52.16
CA PRO A 450 49.39 -10.72 51.15
C PRO A 450 50.68 -11.47 51.66
N ALA A 451 51.55 -11.90 50.71
CA ALA A 451 53.01 -12.21 50.82
C ALA A 451 53.46 -13.63 51.30
N ALA A 452 54.52 -14.29 50.75
CA ALA A 452 55.37 -13.98 49.57
C ALA A 452 56.28 -15.16 49.06
N GLN A 453 56.54 -15.19 47.73
CA GLN A 453 57.83 -15.52 47.03
C GLN A 453 58.42 -16.97 46.96
N PRO A 454 59.40 -17.28 46.04
CA PRO A 454 59.63 -16.80 44.65
C PRO A 454 60.22 -17.84 43.61
N ALA A 455 60.49 -17.35 42.36
CA ALA A 455 61.45 -17.83 41.32
C ALA A 455 61.07 -19.04 40.41
N ALA A 456 61.42 -19.13 39.10
CA ALA A 456 62.08 -18.24 38.09
C ALA A 456 61.49 -18.53 36.67
N VAL A 457 61.30 -17.66 35.64
CA VAL A 457 62.13 -16.72 34.80
C VAL A 457 63.37 -17.31 34.10
N PRO A 458 63.86 -16.77 32.94
CA PRO A 458 63.41 -15.62 32.09
C PRO A 458 62.43 -16.06 30.95
N VAL A 459 62.28 -15.57 29.70
CA VAL A 459 63.00 -14.75 28.67
C VAL A 459 61.90 -14.06 27.78
N ILE A 460 61.85 -12.78 27.34
CA ILE A 460 62.79 -11.74 26.78
C ILE A 460 62.91 -11.82 25.24
N GLU A 461 62.86 -10.80 24.35
CA GLU A 461 62.55 -9.33 24.29
C GLU A 461 62.39 -8.93 22.76
N LEU A 462 62.04 -7.72 22.26
CA LEU A 462 61.75 -6.38 22.82
C LEU A 462 60.56 -5.64 22.10
N ALA A 463 60.72 -4.46 21.44
CA ALA A 463 59.65 -3.43 21.36
C ALA A 463 59.85 -2.23 20.37
N ALA A 464 59.03 -1.19 20.54
CA ALA A 464 59.17 0.24 20.18
C ALA A 464 58.53 0.78 18.87
N ASN A 465 57.62 1.74 19.10
CA ASN A 465 56.96 2.76 18.26
C ASN A 465 57.64 3.20 16.94
N VAL A 466 56.81 3.51 15.92
CA VAL A 466 56.56 4.89 15.42
C VAL A 466 55.25 4.90 14.59
N ALA A 467 54.68 6.07 14.33
CA ALA A 467 53.38 6.28 13.64
C ALA A 467 53.50 6.33 12.10
N VAL A 468 52.45 6.86 11.43
CA VAL A 468 52.33 7.26 10.00
C VAL A 468 51.66 6.22 9.08
N GLU A 469 50.47 6.55 8.56
CA GLU A 469 49.84 5.98 7.34
C GLU A 469 50.53 6.55 6.07
N PRO A 470 50.23 6.17 4.79
CA PRO A 470 49.11 5.35 4.27
C PRO A 470 49.43 4.44 3.04
N VAL A 471 48.37 3.97 2.34
CA VAL A 471 48.27 3.60 0.90
C VAL A 471 48.72 2.18 0.41
N GLU A 472 47.70 1.40 -0.01
CA GLU A 472 47.58 0.44 -1.15
C GLU A 472 48.31 -0.94 -1.31
N ALA A 473 47.44 -1.93 -1.64
CA ALA A 473 47.47 -2.89 -2.75
C ALA A 473 48.24 -4.24 -2.71
N GLY A 474 47.57 -5.29 -3.22
CA GLY A 474 48.06 -6.66 -3.45
C GLY A 474 47.72 -7.66 -2.33
N ILE A 475 47.46 -8.95 -2.58
CA ILE A 475 47.42 -9.74 -3.82
C ILE A 475 46.31 -10.83 -3.72
N ALA A 476 45.73 -11.25 -4.85
CA ALA A 476 44.80 -12.37 -5.04
C ALA A 476 45.54 -13.74 -5.13
N SER A 477 44.97 -14.95 -5.19
CA SER A 477 43.65 -15.56 -4.86
C SER A 477 43.72 -17.08 -5.15
N THR A 478 42.91 -17.92 -4.47
CA THR A 478 42.57 -19.28 -4.97
C THR A 478 41.14 -19.70 -4.57
N SER A 479 40.20 -19.52 -5.51
CA SER A 479 38.96 -20.25 -5.87
C SER A 479 38.35 -21.36 -4.96
N PRO A 480 37.03 -21.66 -5.07
CA PRO A 480 36.11 -21.30 -6.16
C PRO A 480 35.00 -20.28 -5.83
N ASP A 481 34.42 -19.75 -6.90
CA ASP A 481 33.51 -18.60 -6.93
C ASP A 481 32.24 -18.71 -6.07
N VAL A 482 32.06 -17.71 -5.22
CA VAL A 482 30.74 -17.19 -4.83
C VAL A 482 30.80 -15.67 -4.90
N LYS A 483 29.87 -15.04 -5.63
CA LYS A 483 29.67 -13.57 -5.59
C LYS A 483 29.07 -13.14 -4.24
N LEU A 484 29.91 -13.06 -3.21
CA LEU A 484 29.59 -12.54 -1.85
C LEU A 484 29.37 -11.01 -1.81
N THR A 485 28.99 -10.42 -2.95
CA THR A 485 28.79 -8.98 -3.16
C THR A 485 27.43 -8.67 -3.80
N GLY A 486 26.53 -9.65 -3.87
CA GLY A 486 25.16 -9.47 -4.36
C GLY A 486 24.26 -8.85 -3.31
N ALA A 487 23.19 -8.19 -3.75
CA ALA A 487 22.07 -7.89 -2.87
C ALA A 487 21.24 -9.16 -2.60
N TYR A 488 20.54 -9.22 -1.46
CA TYR A 488 19.94 -10.45 -0.93
C TYR A 488 18.45 -10.23 -0.58
N LYS A 489 17.57 -11.17 -0.94
CA LYS A 489 16.11 -11.09 -0.75
C LYS A 489 15.63 -12.21 0.17
N PHE A 490 15.25 -11.86 1.40
CA PHE A 490 14.75 -12.83 2.38
C PHE A 490 13.87 -12.16 3.46
N SER A 491 13.20 -12.97 4.31
CA SER A 491 12.42 -12.48 5.46
C SER A 491 13.35 -12.14 6.63
N PRO A 492 13.37 -10.88 7.12
CA PRO A 492 14.15 -10.49 8.28
C PRO A 492 13.77 -11.27 9.55
N GLU A 493 12.49 -11.61 9.71
CA GLU A 493 11.99 -12.44 10.81
C GLU A 493 12.56 -13.86 10.78
N SER A 494 12.65 -14.44 9.57
CA SER A 494 13.29 -15.73 9.33
C SER A 494 14.81 -15.69 9.57
N LEU A 495 15.44 -14.53 9.31
CA LEU A 495 16.85 -14.33 9.68
C LEU A 495 17.03 -14.27 11.20
N LEU A 496 16.15 -13.58 11.94
CA LEU A 496 16.21 -13.54 13.41
C LEU A 496 16.11 -14.93 14.04
N LEU A 497 15.21 -15.79 13.54
CA LEU A 497 15.10 -17.19 13.96
C LEU A 497 16.39 -17.98 13.64
N LEU A 498 17.01 -17.72 12.49
CA LEU A 498 18.29 -18.33 12.11
C LEU A 498 19.44 -17.85 13.02
N ILE A 499 19.49 -16.56 13.37
CA ILE A 499 20.45 -15.99 14.32
C ILE A 499 20.26 -16.62 15.71
N GLU A 500 19.03 -16.67 16.26
CA GLU A 500 18.75 -17.31 17.54
C GLU A 500 19.31 -18.75 17.58
N ARG A 501 19.04 -19.52 16.53
CA ARG A 501 19.46 -20.92 16.46
C ARG A 501 20.97 -21.09 16.31
N LEU A 502 21.63 -20.21 15.55
CA LEU A 502 23.08 -20.18 15.39
C LEU A 502 23.82 -19.63 16.62
N VAL A 503 23.19 -18.83 17.48
CA VAL A 503 23.75 -18.45 18.78
C VAL A 503 23.63 -19.61 19.76
N SER A 504 22.47 -20.27 19.77
CA SER A 504 22.14 -21.42 20.62
C SER A 504 22.92 -22.70 20.28
N LEU A 505 23.32 -22.89 19.01
CA LEU A 505 24.08 -24.03 18.52
C LEU A 505 25.40 -23.55 17.91
N LEU A 506 26.54 -24.06 18.39
CA LEU A 506 27.86 -23.70 17.87
C LEU A 506 28.00 -23.95 16.34
N GLN A 507 27.26 -24.94 15.82
CA GLN A 507 27.15 -25.26 14.40
C GLN A 507 25.70 -25.65 14.04
N LEU A 508 25.30 -25.36 12.80
CA LEU A 508 24.00 -25.74 12.23
C LEU A 508 24.23 -26.30 10.81
N SER A 509 23.74 -27.52 10.55
CA SER A 509 23.81 -28.10 9.20
C SER A 509 22.75 -27.51 8.26
N ASP A 510 23.05 -27.50 6.96
CA ASP A 510 22.17 -26.89 5.95
C ASP A 510 20.78 -27.53 5.94
N ASP A 511 20.66 -28.85 6.06
CA ASP A 511 19.38 -29.56 6.12
C ASP A 511 18.54 -29.16 7.35
N ASN A 512 19.20 -28.97 8.50
CA ASN A 512 18.52 -28.52 9.71
C ASN A 512 18.10 -27.04 9.60
N GLY A 513 18.90 -26.19 8.97
CA GLY A 513 18.55 -24.80 8.68
C GLY A 513 17.37 -24.69 7.71
N MET A 514 17.40 -25.44 6.60
CA MET A 514 16.30 -25.52 5.64
C MET A 514 15.01 -26.05 6.28
N LYS A 515 15.10 -27.16 7.04
CA LYS A 515 13.95 -27.76 7.74
C LYS A 515 13.35 -26.83 8.81
N MET A 516 14.19 -26.10 9.55
CA MET A 516 13.72 -25.13 10.55
C MET A 516 12.99 -23.94 9.92
N LEU A 517 13.47 -23.46 8.77
CA LEU A 517 12.88 -22.32 8.06
C LEU A 517 11.73 -22.71 7.10
N GLY A 518 11.36 -23.99 7.02
CA GLY A 518 10.36 -24.49 6.07
C GLY A 518 10.77 -24.35 4.60
N ILE A 519 12.06 -24.20 4.31
CA ILE A 519 12.59 -23.94 2.97
C ILE A 519 12.86 -25.26 2.25
N SER A 520 12.07 -25.57 1.21
CA SER A 520 12.25 -26.75 0.35
C SER A 520 13.33 -26.59 -0.72
N THR A 521 13.89 -25.38 -0.91
CA THR A 521 14.82 -25.08 -2.02
C THR A 521 16.12 -24.47 -1.51
N SER A 522 17.24 -25.16 -1.71
CA SER A 522 18.60 -24.69 -1.35
C SER A 522 18.91 -23.29 -1.90
N LYS A 523 18.43 -22.97 -3.11
CA LYS A 523 18.55 -21.64 -3.75
C LYS A 523 18.00 -20.49 -2.89
N ARG A 524 16.93 -20.69 -2.11
CA ARG A 524 16.40 -19.67 -1.17
C ARG A 524 17.20 -19.61 0.13
N TYR A 525 17.65 -20.75 0.63
CA TYR A 525 18.46 -20.80 1.86
C TYR A 525 19.84 -20.15 1.67
N ILE A 526 20.40 -20.22 0.46
CA ILE A 526 21.72 -19.67 0.14
C ILE A 526 21.83 -18.15 0.36
N GLU A 527 20.73 -17.40 0.25
CA GLU A 527 20.73 -15.95 0.43
C GLU A 527 20.92 -15.57 1.91
N TYR A 528 20.26 -16.27 2.83
CA TYR A 528 20.51 -16.15 4.27
C TYR A 528 21.97 -16.50 4.62
N LYS A 529 22.50 -17.59 4.04
CA LYS A 529 23.91 -17.99 4.25
C LYS A 529 24.87 -16.90 3.79
N HIS A 530 24.68 -16.37 2.58
CA HIS A 530 25.58 -15.38 2.00
C HIS A 530 25.51 -14.02 2.73
N PHE A 531 24.32 -13.58 3.18
CA PHE A 531 24.17 -12.40 4.02
C PHE A 531 25.00 -12.52 5.32
N LEU A 532 24.81 -13.60 6.09
CA LEU A 532 25.54 -13.83 7.34
C LEU A 532 27.05 -14.04 7.14
N LEU A 533 27.47 -14.70 6.05
CA LEU A 533 28.88 -14.86 5.68
C LEU A 533 29.51 -13.50 5.32
N SER A 534 28.81 -12.65 4.57
CA SER A 534 29.35 -11.37 4.08
C SER A 534 29.63 -10.35 5.19
N GLY A 535 28.84 -10.34 6.27
CA GLY A 535 29.12 -9.57 7.47
C GLY A 535 30.13 -10.22 8.44
N GLY A 536 30.59 -11.45 8.15
CA GLY A 536 31.49 -12.22 9.02
C GLY A 536 30.85 -12.72 10.30
N PHE A 537 29.53 -12.93 10.33
CA PHE A 537 28.80 -13.44 11.49
C PHE A 537 28.92 -14.97 11.64
N VAL A 538 29.16 -15.66 10.53
CA VAL A 538 29.33 -17.12 10.49
C VAL A 538 30.54 -17.50 9.66
N THR A 539 31.05 -18.70 9.88
CA THR A 539 32.04 -19.37 9.03
C THR A 539 31.43 -20.58 8.34
N ARG A 540 31.97 -20.97 7.18
CA ARG A 540 31.47 -22.07 6.36
C ARG A 540 32.09 -23.39 6.81
N THR A 541 31.26 -24.39 7.15
CA THR A 541 31.72 -25.77 7.37
C THR A 541 31.39 -26.63 6.15
N GLN A 542 31.80 -27.91 6.15
CA GLN A 542 31.55 -28.82 5.02
C GLN A 542 30.05 -28.97 4.70
N ASN A 543 29.21 -29.11 5.74
CA ASN A 543 27.77 -29.39 5.61
C ASN A 543 26.88 -28.31 6.27
N GLY A 544 27.39 -27.09 6.52
CA GLY A 544 26.66 -26.11 7.35
C GLY A 544 27.29 -24.75 7.54
N LEU A 545 26.84 -24.09 8.61
CA LEU A 545 27.35 -22.84 9.17
C LEU A 545 27.89 -23.09 10.59
N GLN A 546 28.94 -22.36 10.97
CA GLN A 546 29.47 -22.29 12.33
C GLN A 546 29.41 -20.84 12.83
N LYS A 547 29.05 -20.66 14.11
CA LYS A 547 29.03 -19.35 14.77
C LYS A 547 30.40 -18.68 14.77
N ALA A 548 30.44 -17.37 14.55
CA ALA A 548 31.58 -16.52 14.86
C ALA A 548 31.19 -15.44 15.89
N GLU A 549 32.17 -14.90 16.61
CA GLU A 549 32.00 -13.88 17.66
C GLU A 549 31.06 -12.70 17.27
N PRO A 550 31.09 -12.14 16.04
CA PRO A 550 30.21 -11.01 15.69
C PRO A 550 28.72 -11.34 15.75
N LEU A 551 28.33 -12.62 15.65
CA LEU A 551 26.93 -13.06 15.76
C LEU A 551 26.43 -12.96 17.21
N GLU A 552 27.30 -13.21 18.18
CA GLU A 552 26.97 -13.08 19.60
C GLU A 552 26.73 -11.61 19.93
N ARG A 553 27.64 -10.72 19.50
CA ARG A 553 27.47 -9.26 19.64
C ARG A 553 26.23 -8.72 18.91
N LEU A 554 25.87 -9.29 17.75
CA LEU A 554 24.64 -8.94 17.03
C LEU A 554 23.40 -9.35 17.81
N TRP A 555 23.40 -10.55 18.39
CA TRP A 555 22.30 -11.05 19.19
C TRP A 555 22.16 -10.34 20.54
N GLU A 556 23.27 -9.96 21.17
CA GLU A 556 23.30 -9.09 22.35
C GLU A 556 22.67 -7.73 22.04
N ALA A 557 23.11 -7.05 20.97
CA ALA A 557 22.52 -5.78 20.52
C ALA A 557 21.00 -5.90 20.27
N LEU A 558 20.55 -6.99 19.64
CA LEU A 558 19.14 -7.29 19.40
C LEU A 558 18.37 -7.56 20.71
N LEU A 559 19.00 -8.17 21.72
CA LEU A 559 18.38 -8.48 23.02
C LEU A 559 18.28 -7.28 23.96
N VAL A 560 19.18 -6.30 23.87
CA VAL A 560 19.15 -5.07 24.69
C VAL A 560 18.59 -3.85 23.94
N LEU A 561 18.20 -4.02 22.68
CA LEU A 561 17.75 -2.96 21.76
C LEU A 561 18.81 -1.85 21.55
N ASP A 562 20.09 -2.19 21.53
CA ASP A 562 21.16 -1.22 21.20
C ASP A 562 21.20 -0.98 19.68
N LEU A 563 20.49 0.06 19.25
CA LEU A 563 20.38 0.46 17.85
C LEU A 563 21.69 1.02 17.28
N VAL A 564 22.61 1.50 18.13
CA VAL A 564 23.93 2.01 17.72
C VAL A 564 24.87 0.84 17.44
N GLN A 565 24.89 -0.17 18.31
CA GLN A 565 25.63 -1.41 18.08
C GLN A 565 25.03 -2.21 16.91
N LEU A 566 23.70 -2.29 16.81
CA LEU A 566 22.98 -2.98 15.72
C LEU A 566 23.29 -2.35 14.36
N SER A 567 23.19 -1.03 14.21
CA SER A 567 23.53 -0.33 12.96
C SER A 567 25.00 -0.52 12.58
N SER A 568 25.92 -0.39 13.54
CA SER A 568 27.35 -0.64 13.33
C SER A 568 27.63 -2.07 12.85
N LEU A 569 26.94 -3.07 13.41
CA LEU A 569 27.11 -4.46 13.02
C LEU A 569 26.48 -4.75 11.65
N LEU A 570 25.29 -4.22 11.34
CA LEU A 570 24.66 -4.38 10.03
C LEU A 570 25.50 -3.75 8.91
N ARG A 571 26.15 -2.61 9.15
CA ARG A 571 27.11 -1.99 8.22
C ARG A 571 28.36 -2.82 7.93
N ARG A 572 28.61 -3.93 8.64
CA ARG A 572 29.65 -4.91 8.26
C ARG A 572 29.31 -5.65 6.96
N ILE A 573 28.04 -5.66 6.54
CA ILE A 573 27.55 -6.32 5.33
C ILE A 573 27.79 -5.38 4.13
N PRO A 574 28.71 -5.69 3.19
CA PRO A 574 29.16 -4.71 2.20
C PRO A 574 28.08 -4.22 1.23
N SER A 575 27.02 -5.01 1.01
CA SER A 575 25.87 -4.60 0.21
C SER A 575 24.91 -3.70 0.99
N PHE A 576 24.73 -3.92 2.29
CA PHE A 576 23.86 -3.09 3.14
C PHE A 576 24.50 -1.72 3.40
N ASP A 577 25.81 -1.67 3.69
CA ASP A 577 26.48 -0.39 3.90
C ASP A 577 26.45 0.49 2.64
N ARG A 578 26.62 -0.09 1.44
CA ARG A 578 26.42 0.62 0.16
C ARG A 578 25.01 1.18 0.00
N PHE A 579 23.98 0.41 0.35
CA PHE A 579 22.60 0.89 0.33
C PHE A 579 22.39 2.09 1.25
N ILE A 580 22.96 2.07 2.46
CA ILE A 580 22.88 3.22 3.38
C ILE A 580 23.75 4.40 2.90
N GLN A 581 24.93 4.17 2.33
CA GLN A 581 25.72 5.23 1.69
C GLN A 581 24.94 5.90 0.54
N GLU A 582 24.26 5.12 -0.30
CA GLU A 582 23.41 5.65 -1.37
C GLU A 582 22.19 6.41 -0.81
N LEU A 583 21.63 5.95 0.32
CA LEU A 583 20.55 6.62 1.05
C LEU A 583 20.99 7.96 1.65
N GLN A 584 22.20 8.03 2.21
CA GLN A 584 22.81 9.27 2.69
C GLN A 584 23.07 10.26 1.54
N LEU A 585 23.58 9.78 0.40
CA LEU A 585 23.95 10.60 -0.77
C LEU A 585 22.71 11.14 -1.51
N GLN A 586 21.71 10.31 -1.79
CA GLN A 586 20.49 10.74 -2.47
C GLN A 586 19.49 11.42 -1.51
N ARG A 587 19.61 11.21 -0.20
CA ARG A 587 18.69 11.62 0.89
C ARG A 587 17.28 11.00 0.84
N LEU A 588 16.79 10.67 -0.35
CA LEU A 588 15.58 9.92 -0.66
C LEU A 588 15.89 8.85 -1.72
N LEU A 589 15.72 7.57 -1.38
CA LEU A 589 15.76 6.43 -2.30
C LEU A 589 14.37 5.86 -2.55
N ASN A 590 14.13 5.36 -3.75
CA ASN A 590 12.98 4.51 -4.07
C ASN A 590 13.43 3.36 -4.98
N ASP A 591 12.59 2.34 -5.16
CA ASP A 591 12.85 1.13 -5.92
C ASP A 591 13.27 1.36 -7.40
N GLN A 592 13.09 2.57 -7.94
CA GLN A 592 13.54 2.95 -9.28
C GLN A 592 14.92 3.63 -9.28
N ASN A 593 15.29 4.32 -8.18
CA ASN A 593 16.48 5.16 -8.06
C ASN A 593 17.70 4.45 -7.44
N VAL A 594 17.54 3.26 -6.85
CA VAL A 594 18.67 2.55 -6.19
C VAL A 594 19.53 1.84 -7.23
N THR A 595 20.82 2.22 -7.30
CA THR A 595 21.78 1.67 -8.26
C THR A 595 22.73 0.64 -7.63
N SER A 596 22.95 0.68 -6.31
CA SER A 596 23.90 -0.19 -5.60
C SER A 596 23.38 -1.60 -5.30
N ILE A 597 22.06 -1.79 -5.25
CA ILE A 597 21.39 -3.07 -4.97
C ILE A 597 20.25 -3.35 -5.97
N SER A 598 19.85 -4.61 -6.10
CA SER A 598 18.73 -4.97 -6.99
C SER A 598 17.39 -4.60 -6.37
N LYS A 599 16.41 -4.16 -7.19
CA LYS A 599 15.03 -3.87 -6.77
C LYS A 599 14.42 -5.00 -5.92
N ASN A 600 14.75 -6.24 -6.28
CA ASN A 600 14.33 -7.44 -5.56
C ASN A 600 14.75 -7.50 -4.09
N ALA A 601 15.87 -6.87 -3.71
CA ALA A 601 16.39 -6.85 -2.34
C ALA A 601 15.98 -5.60 -1.53
N PHE A 602 15.44 -4.56 -2.18
CA PHE A 602 15.12 -3.27 -1.56
C PHE A 602 14.25 -3.42 -0.31
N SER A 603 13.19 -4.24 -0.36
CA SER A 603 12.29 -4.46 0.79
C SER A 603 12.97 -5.11 2.00
N THR A 604 13.87 -6.08 1.80
CA THR A 604 14.68 -6.66 2.89
C THR A 604 15.59 -5.61 3.52
N TYR A 605 16.14 -4.69 2.72
CA TYR A 605 17.12 -3.70 3.16
C TYR A 605 16.45 -2.49 3.83
N ALA A 606 15.28 -2.07 3.34
CA ALA A 606 14.44 -1.08 3.99
C ALA A 606 14.06 -1.51 5.42
N VAL A 607 13.58 -2.75 5.62
CA VAL A 607 13.25 -3.25 6.97
C VAL A 607 14.44 -3.14 7.93
N PHE A 608 15.65 -3.52 7.49
CA PHE A 608 16.85 -3.38 8.33
C PHE A 608 17.23 -1.92 8.60
N ALA A 609 17.02 -1.01 7.64
CA ALA A 609 17.31 0.40 7.81
C ALA A 609 16.31 1.11 8.75
N GLU A 610 15.02 0.74 8.75
CA GLU A 610 14.05 1.25 9.74
C GLU A 610 14.32 0.70 11.14
N VAL A 611 14.53 -0.63 11.24
CA VAL A 611 14.86 -1.32 12.50
C VAL A 611 16.13 -0.74 13.15
N ALA A 612 17.10 -0.32 12.35
CA ALA A 612 18.34 0.30 12.81
C ALA A 612 18.30 1.84 12.91
N CYS A 613 17.14 2.48 12.68
CA CYS A 613 16.97 3.95 12.67
C CYS A 613 17.88 4.70 11.68
N LEU A 614 18.22 4.08 10.54
CA LEU A 614 19.06 4.65 9.48
C LEU A 614 18.24 5.26 8.33
N GLY A 615 17.00 4.79 8.15
CA GLY A 615 16.03 5.41 7.24
C GLY A 615 14.58 5.25 7.69
N ILE A 616 13.64 5.80 6.94
CA ILE A 616 12.19 5.52 7.06
C ILE A 616 11.48 5.57 5.71
N GLN A 617 10.61 4.61 5.43
CA GLN A 617 9.85 4.50 4.19
C GLN A 617 8.54 5.30 4.25
N ILE A 618 8.57 6.52 3.73
CA ILE A 618 7.36 7.33 3.55
C ILE A 618 6.55 6.80 2.35
N PRO A 619 5.27 6.41 2.53
CA PRO A 619 4.44 5.89 1.45
C PRO A 619 4.38 6.83 0.25
N SER A 620 4.44 6.28 -0.97
CA SER A 620 4.48 6.98 -2.27
C SER A 620 5.66 7.94 -2.53
N GLU A 621 6.53 8.20 -1.55
CA GLU A 621 7.75 9.00 -1.73
C GLU A 621 9.00 8.13 -1.85
N GLY A 622 9.14 7.14 -0.96
CA GLY A 622 10.33 6.29 -0.84
C GLY A 622 10.94 6.32 0.57
N MET A 623 12.16 5.81 0.69
CA MET A 623 12.93 5.80 1.93
C MET A 623 13.79 7.07 2.07
N TYR A 624 13.58 7.81 3.16
CA TYR A 624 14.46 8.93 3.55
C TYR A 624 15.57 8.45 4.50
N SER A 625 16.74 9.08 4.46
CA SER A 625 17.78 8.89 5.49
C SER A 625 17.35 9.54 6.82
N THR A 626 17.61 8.87 7.95
CA THR A 626 17.14 9.30 9.29
C THR A 626 18.17 9.23 10.42
N GLU A 627 19.46 9.22 10.07
CA GLU A 627 20.58 9.03 11.00
C GLU A 627 20.89 10.21 11.95
N ASN A 628 20.18 11.34 11.85
CA ASN A 628 20.43 12.48 12.73
C ASN A 628 19.86 12.23 14.14
N SER A 629 20.75 12.18 15.12
CA SER A 629 20.43 12.11 16.55
C SER A 629 20.81 13.43 17.24
N PRO A 630 20.03 14.51 17.06
CA PRO A 630 20.34 15.83 17.59
C PRO A 630 20.32 15.85 19.13
N THR A 631 20.98 16.84 19.75
CA THR A 631 20.87 17.07 21.20
C THR A 631 19.43 17.46 21.58
N PRO A 632 18.98 17.31 22.84
CA PRO A 632 17.65 17.78 23.25
C PRO A 632 17.40 19.27 22.98
N THR A 633 18.45 20.10 23.02
CA THR A 633 18.38 21.54 22.74
C THR A 633 18.24 21.85 21.26
N ASP A 634 18.93 21.12 20.39
CA ASP A 634 18.83 21.33 18.95
C ASP A 634 17.61 20.62 18.36
N PHE A 635 17.24 19.48 18.92
CA PHE A 635 15.95 18.83 18.69
C PHE A 635 14.79 19.76 19.03
N ALA A 636 14.80 20.44 20.19
CA ALA A 636 13.70 21.34 20.56
C ALA A 636 13.46 22.45 19.51
N LYS A 637 14.54 23.05 19.00
CA LYS A 637 14.48 24.05 17.91
C LYS A 637 13.96 23.43 16.60
N GLN A 638 14.48 22.26 16.21
CA GLN A 638 14.07 21.55 15.00
C GLN A 638 12.61 21.09 15.06
N ALA A 639 12.17 20.58 16.22
CA ALA A 639 10.82 20.17 16.55
C ALA A 639 9.82 21.32 16.42
N PHE A 640 10.14 22.47 17.04
CA PHE A 640 9.28 23.65 17.01
C PHE A 640 9.26 24.32 15.63
N ALA A 641 10.42 24.47 14.97
CA ALA A 641 10.49 24.97 13.60
C ALA A 641 9.79 24.04 12.58
N CYS A 642 9.83 22.72 12.80
CA CYS A 642 9.04 21.76 12.03
C CYS A 642 7.54 22.00 12.23
N PHE A 643 7.10 22.02 13.49
CA PHE A 643 5.72 22.25 13.92
C PHE A 643 5.13 23.53 13.32
N GLU A 644 5.74 24.69 13.57
CA GLU A 644 5.26 25.99 13.05
C GLU A 644 5.18 26.00 11.51
N SER A 645 6.08 25.29 10.82
CA SER A 645 6.10 25.26 9.36
C SER A 645 5.08 24.32 8.69
N ILE A 646 4.37 23.49 9.46
CA ILE A 646 3.27 22.63 8.97
C ILE A 646 1.92 22.93 9.65
N ARG A 647 1.93 23.83 10.63
CA ARG A 647 0.77 24.30 11.39
C ARG A 647 -0.06 25.30 10.56
N PRO A 648 -1.37 25.08 10.39
CA PRO A 648 -2.24 26.05 9.75
C PRO A 648 -2.35 27.35 10.59
N PRO A 649 -2.47 28.55 9.98
CA PRO A 649 -2.63 29.80 10.73
C PRO A 649 -3.89 29.87 11.61
N SER A 650 -4.87 29.01 11.38
CA SER A 650 -6.13 28.90 12.14
C SER A 650 -6.09 27.92 13.31
N ASP A 651 -5.06 27.07 13.42
CA ASP A 651 -5.12 25.87 14.25
C ASP A 651 -3.91 25.77 15.19
N GLU A 652 -4.15 25.25 16.39
CA GLU A 652 -3.14 25.15 17.45
C GLU A 652 -2.41 23.79 17.47
N TYR A 653 -2.90 22.81 16.71
CA TYR A 653 -2.39 21.44 16.68
C TYR A 653 -2.11 20.98 15.24
N VAL A 654 -1.23 19.97 15.10
CA VAL A 654 -0.90 19.30 13.83
C VAL A 654 -0.99 17.79 13.99
N LEU A 655 -1.17 17.04 12.90
CA LEU A 655 -1.09 15.57 12.96
C LEU A 655 0.31 15.11 13.38
N THR A 656 0.38 14.27 14.41
CA THR A 656 1.62 13.67 14.94
C THR A 656 2.43 12.97 13.86
N GLY A 657 1.79 12.12 13.04
CA GLY A 657 2.48 11.39 11.96
C GLY A 657 3.04 12.32 10.89
N LYS A 658 2.31 13.37 10.51
CA LYS A 658 2.76 14.39 9.55
C LYS A 658 3.97 15.16 10.08
N TRP A 659 4.00 15.46 11.38
CA TRP A 659 5.13 16.12 12.04
C TRP A 659 6.36 15.22 12.14
N LEU A 660 6.18 13.93 12.43
CA LEU A 660 7.26 12.94 12.47
C LEU A 660 7.85 12.67 11.06
N GLU A 661 7.01 12.59 10.03
CA GLU A 661 7.46 12.55 8.63
C GLU A 661 8.26 13.80 8.26
N GLU A 662 7.77 14.99 8.59
CA GLU A 662 8.44 16.23 8.20
C GLU A 662 9.76 16.45 8.96
N LEU A 663 9.88 15.95 10.20
CA LEU A 663 11.15 15.82 10.90
C LEU A 663 12.14 14.92 10.15
N ALA A 664 11.69 13.77 9.63
CA ALA A 664 12.51 12.90 8.80
C ALA A 664 12.91 13.60 7.48
N ARG A 665 11.94 14.15 6.72
CA ARG A 665 12.20 14.85 5.44
C ARG A 665 13.20 15.99 5.60
N ARG A 666 13.03 16.87 6.60
CA ARG A 666 13.80 18.12 6.73
C ARG A 666 15.07 18.01 7.58
N TYR A 667 15.03 17.25 8.66
CA TYR A 667 16.12 17.18 9.64
C TYR A 667 16.74 15.80 9.75
N ALA A 668 16.30 14.82 8.94
CA ALA A 668 16.78 13.44 8.97
C ALA A 668 16.70 12.80 10.37
N VAL A 669 15.67 13.12 11.16
CA VAL A 669 15.48 12.53 12.50
C VAL A 669 14.47 11.39 12.42
N HIS A 670 14.86 10.18 12.80
CA HIS A 670 13.96 9.02 12.83
C HIS A 670 12.84 9.18 13.86
N PRO A 671 11.59 8.73 13.63
CA PRO A 671 10.50 8.92 14.59
C PRO A 671 10.70 8.32 15.98
N LEU A 672 11.46 7.22 16.13
CA LEU A 672 11.85 6.71 17.45
C LEU A 672 12.79 7.71 18.16
N THR A 673 13.84 8.16 17.48
CA THR A 673 14.74 9.22 17.98
C THR A 673 13.98 10.51 18.30
N ALA A 674 12.99 10.89 17.49
CA ALA A 674 12.15 12.06 17.73
C ALA A 674 11.26 11.88 18.97
N LYS A 675 10.67 10.70 19.18
CA LYS A 675 9.89 10.36 20.39
C LYS A 675 10.75 10.49 21.65
N ASP A 676 11.96 9.96 21.64
CA ASP A 676 12.84 9.97 22.80
C ASP A 676 13.41 11.38 23.07
N ARG A 677 13.91 12.08 22.05
CA ARG A 677 14.35 13.47 22.18
C ARG A 677 13.20 14.42 22.58
N LEU A 678 11.95 14.15 22.20
CA LEU A 678 10.78 14.91 22.66
C LEU A 678 10.45 14.63 24.14
N ASN A 679 10.76 13.44 24.67
CA ASN A 679 10.67 13.14 26.09
C ASN A 679 11.77 13.86 26.88
N GLU A 680 13.03 13.77 26.43
CA GLU A 680 14.19 14.42 27.04
C GLU A 680 14.09 15.95 27.02
N ALA A 681 13.66 16.55 25.90
CA ALA A 681 13.50 18.00 25.77
C ALA A 681 12.42 18.54 26.72
N ARG A 682 11.32 17.80 26.92
CA ARG A 682 10.29 18.15 27.91
C ARG A 682 10.80 18.01 29.35
N GLN A 683 11.50 16.91 29.67
CA GLN A 683 12.14 16.74 31.00
C GLN A 683 13.16 17.83 31.29
N SER A 684 13.86 18.32 30.26
CA SER A 684 14.83 19.42 30.33
C SER A 684 14.20 20.81 30.37
N GLY A 685 12.86 20.92 30.30
CA GLY A 685 12.12 22.19 30.28
C GLY A 685 12.42 23.08 29.07
N LEU A 686 12.73 22.48 27.91
CA LEU A 686 13.03 23.21 26.66
C LEU A 686 11.77 23.43 25.80
N LEU A 687 10.81 22.53 25.90
CA LEU A 687 9.49 22.62 25.28
C LEU A 687 8.43 21.99 26.18
N GLU A 688 7.17 22.27 25.90
CA GLU A 688 6.05 21.41 26.29
C GLU A 688 5.45 20.73 25.06
N ARG A 689 4.77 19.61 25.30
CA ARG A 689 3.86 19.00 24.33
C ARG A 689 2.47 18.82 24.92
N TYR A 690 1.47 19.17 24.12
CA TYR A 690 0.07 18.88 24.36
C TYR A 690 -0.40 17.95 23.25
N THR A 691 -1.24 16.98 23.58
CA THR A 691 -1.62 15.89 22.68
C THR A 691 -3.11 15.60 22.80
N GLU A 692 -3.78 15.47 21.66
CA GLU A 692 -5.23 15.30 21.59
C GLU A 692 -5.62 14.09 20.72
N GLY A 693 -6.73 13.46 21.09
CA GLY A 693 -7.29 12.26 20.47
C GLY A 693 -8.03 11.40 21.48
N SER A 694 -9.04 10.65 21.02
CA SER A 694 -9.86 9.77 21.85
C SER A 694 -9.92 8.36 21.28
N THR A 695 -9.32 7.41 22.00
CA THR A 695 -9.39 5.94 21.72
C THR A 695 -8.77 5.48 20.37
N PRO A 696 -8.59 4.16 20.14
CA PRO A 696 -7.82 3.65 18.99
C PRO A 696 -8.69 3.43 17.76
N GLU A 697 -8.71 4.41 16.86
CA GLU A 697 -9.28 4.27 15.52
C GLU A 697 -8.23 3.69 14.55
N THR A 698 -8.62 2.69 13.76
CA THR A 698 -7.77 1.96 12.79
C THR A 698 -7.51 2.73 11.49
N GLN A 699 -7.84 4.03 11.46
CA GLN A 699 -8.11 4.79 10.23
C GLN A 699 -6.91 5.62 9.70
N TYR A 700 -5.68 5.29 10.12
CA TYR A 700 -4.45 5.98 9.71
C TYR A 700 -3.28 5.02 9.46
N GLU A 701 -3.54 3.82 8.94
CA GLU A 701 -2.51 2.79 8.86
C GLU A 701 -1.49 2.96 7.71
N ARG A 702 -1.66 3.93 6.78
CA ARG A 702 -0.84 4.03 5.55
C ARG A 702 0.67 4.01 5.79
N HIS A 703 1.16 4.74 6.80
CA HIS A 703 2.57 4.77 7.16
C HIS A 703 2.84 3.73 8.25
N LYS A 704 3.23 2.53 7.81
CA LYS A 704 3.71 1.43 8.67
C LYS A 704 5.23 1.42 8.64
N MET A 705 5.87 1.51 9.79
CA MET A 705 7.32 1.41 9.96
C MET A 705 7.68 0.14 10.72
N TYR A 706 8.81 -0.48 10.39
CA TYR A 706 9.35 -1.64 11.08
C TYR A 706 10.25 -1.22 12.24
N VAL A 707 10.01 -1.80 13.42
CA VAL A 707 10.77 -1.55 14.65
C VAL A 707 11.16 -2.85 15.32
N LEU A 708 12.17 -2.79 16.20
CA LEU A 708 12.58 -3.90 17.05
C LEU A 708 11.92 -3.79 18.43
N GLU A 709 11.21 -4.83 18.84
CA GLU A 709 10.65 -4.99 20.19
C GLU A 709 11.10 -6.31 20.82
N LEU A 710 10.98 -6.43 22.14
CA LEU A 710 11.22 -7.67 22.87
C LEU A 710 9.88 -8.34 23.23
N GLU A 711 9.56 -9.47 22.60
CA GLU A 711 8.44 -10.31 23.03
C GLU A 711 8.97 -11.54 23.79
N LYS A 712 8.53 -11.72 25.04
CA LYS A 712 8.92 -12.86 25.90
C LYS A 712 10.45 -13.05 26.01
N GLY A 713 11.21 -11.95 25.97
CA GLY A 713 12.67 -11.95 26.03
C GLY A 713 13.38 -12.27 24.72
N LYS A 714 12.70 -12.20 23.57
CA LYS A 714 13.29 -12.40 22.24
C LYS A 714 13.09 -11.17 21.33
N PRO A 715 14.05 -10.84 20.45
CA PRO A 715 13.87 -9.80 19.45
C PRO A 715 12.80 -10.21 18.43
N VAL A 716 11.81 -9.34 18.24
CA VAL A 716 10.75 -9.48 17.24
C VAL A 716 10.66 -8.18 16.46
N ILE A 717 10.66 -8.29 15.13
CA ILE A 717 10.36 -7.16 14.25
C ILE A 717 8.85 -6.95 14.26
N ARG A 718 8.40 -5.78 14.70
CA ARG A 718 6.99 -5.37 14.68
C ARG A 718 6.78 -4.23 13.71
N ARG A 719 5.55 -4.13 13.20
CA ARG A 719 5.08 -2.98 12.42
C ARG A 719 4.32 -2.03 13.34
N LEU A 720 4.82 -0.81 13.49
CA LEU A 720 4.11 0.29 14.15
C LEU A 720 3.51 1.22 13.10
N HIS A 721 2.42 1.88 13.48
CA HIS A 721 1.71 2.83 12.64
C HIS A 721 2.00 4.24 13.13
N LEU A 722 2.67 5.06 12.32
CA LEU A 722 3.24 6.34 12.73
C LEU A 722 2.17 7.35 13.22
N TYR A 723 0.96 7.24 12.69
CA TYR A 723 -0.20 8.08 12.99
C TYR A 723 -1.09 7.51 14.11
N HIS A 724 -0.81 6.29 14.59
CA HIS A 724 -1.61 5.69 15.65
C HIS A 724 -1.30 6.37 16.99
N GLY A 725 -2.36 6.75 17.71
CA GLY A 725 -2.26 7.74 18.78
C GLY A 725 -1.27 7.38 19.91
N THR A 726 -1.06 6.09 20.20
CA THR A 726 -0.17 5.65 21.29
C THR A 726 1.33 5.79 20.98
N PHE A 727 1.73 6.22 19.78
CA PHE A 727 3.14 6.30 19.38
C PHE A 727 3.97 7.22 20.29
N LEU A 728 3.56 8.48 20.49
CA LEU A 728 4.28 9.46 21.34
C LEU A 728 4.02 9.28 22.84
N ILE A 729 2.88 8.72 23.23
CA ILE A 729 2.50 8.48 24.62
C ILE A 729 1.83 7.10 24.69
N PRO A 730 2.48 6.08 25.30
CA PRO A 730 1.84 4.80 25.56
C PRO A 730 0.49 4.98 26.26
N ASP A 731 -0.48 4.15 25.87
CA ASP A 731 -1.83 4.11 26.45
C ASP A 731 -2.67 5.40 26.35
N ARG A 732 -2.24 6.40 25.57
CA ARG A 732 -3.03 7.61 25.25
C ARG A 732 -3.06 7.92 23.76
N SER A 733 -4.22 8.32 23.26
CA SER A 733 -4.35 8.74 21.86
C SER A 733 -3.76 10.14 21.67
N SER A 734 -2.67 10.22 20.93
CA SER A 734 -1.88 11.42 20.62
C SER A 734 -1.85 11.66 19.10
N VAL A 735 -3.02 11.58 18.45
CA VAL A 735 -3.16 11.74 16.99
C VAL A 735 -2.80 13.16 16.56
N MET A 736 -3.18 14.14 17.38
CA MET A 736 -2.81 15.55 17.23
C MET A 736 -1.76 15.95 18.28
N LEU A 737 -0.87 16.85 17.88
CA LEU A 737 0.25 17.38 18.67
C LEU A 737 0.28 18.92 18.59
N ARG A 738 0.44 19.58 19.74
CA ARG A 738 0.81 20.99 19.88
C ARG A 738 2.13 21.06 20.63
N LEU A 739 3.07 21.86 20.13
CA LEU A 739 4.32 22.17 20.82
C LEU A 739 4.32 23.63 21.29
N GLU A 740 4.92 23.87 22.44
CA GLU A 740 5.19 25.22 22.93
C GLU A 740 6.66 25.33 23.32
N GLU A 741 7.37 26.31 22.77
CA GLU A 741 8.76 26.59 23.14
C GLU A 741 8.79 27.25 24.53
N LYS A 742 9.53 26.65 25.47
CA LYS A 742 9.76 27.26 26.79
C LYS A 742 11.06 28.04 26.74
N SER A 743 10.93 29.36 26.60
CA SER A 743 12.04 30.30 26.79
C SER A 743 12.64 30.13 28.19
N LYS A 744 13.98 30.16 28.24
CA LYS A 744 14.80 30.18 29.46
C LYS A 744 15.48 31.53 29.60
#